data_AF-A0A958GB16-F1
#
_entry.id   AF-A0A958GB16-F1
#
_cell.length_a   1.000
_cell.length_b   1.000
_cell.length_c   1.000
_cell.angle_alpha   90.00
_cell.angle_beta   90.00
_cell.angle_gamma   90.00
#
_symmetry.space_group_name_H-M   'P 1'
#
loop_
_entity.id
_entity.type
_entity.pdbx_description
1 polymer ?
#
loop_
_entity_poly.entity_id
_entity_poly.type
_entity_poly.pdbx_seq_one_letter_code
_entity_poly.pdbx_strand_id
1 'polypeptide(L)'
;MKSKMAVNFETYYFFQLLEHVRKGGFETYDEENKAYLDKLLTYLENENDALESIEKLASMQSTSDLAIFFSDILDHLQYVTPEDSLEKIKEYTQDFLEIFEVFMQQEEFKTGLDAQLFATADAEEEAEAEVSFREFCQHLIAEYIEKGKKELPADLREPFAGYLSQLLAHPDLARRFEDHLPDVRAGRFSELTAEITQIPDNGNVDGFVRNFSSNLSQWIMLFSGMLVEYPEDVADLCQPLPAEAEFEVAEPEAEAESFETADVIDAADAADDGDEEPFEKRFEDAEAALEESLEAEEAPADENADELEAFAENFSELEQKRTRPVEVSEAELQRRQELREYVVNEVKSYTDEILELLDLQVESPDETQAEALQESLKGLKDLGQIHSYPGVEQTAERLIHIFQQAGGKTPLVSGEERPLLAGLFNILPEYIDAVVNEQEDSYMESILEKLTLLKSRLLKREAPVGASAVETVQIAFQEVAGKYAAQLQHYVLTPDAEAPEAVLENLLFWSETLVPDAVETVEALQRLLAADLTAQMEDADREMVAELLRTWETAFTSTSGETWEAQCMQLEALQQQLEASDTRAQQAEAVAAFQDVTLRQVGELASTLTHEGIDLGLFIKKDLGEFFVRCQDNSGLLNNAELESMFVDLADQLEDFDPEQILDPEEFQDGLRGFLEQLQDGIAALPEDIPVDALITQFDEILNLVVDESELDAAAAPVGEAEEALMADFLEAEAAAEEEAAASEDEMTPEEAEEGDMEIAEVFRLEAAGYVDEMRGLITSLEARLDDKDTWHQMGVTVHTLKGSARMVGRDDVAELAGPLDELVEQIEAEALPAELDLMPVLSTLVDVIGERIAGAEVPADDILEQLQSYVDKFAAEAAPAEGEAAAETFQEVPAIQDFIHLKEQDADLLEIFQNEVGNNFDIVEKNLTNLEKFTYDKEALQQVERSVHEIRSAAKMLGV
;
A
#
# COMPACT_ATOMS: atom_id res chain seq x y z
N MET A 1 24.01 -10.53 -1.00
CA MET A 1 22.57 -10.62 -0.67
C MET A 1 22.32 -11.58 0.49
N LYS A 2 21.89 -11.04 1.64
CA LYS A 2 21.42 -11.79 2.82
C LYS A 2 19.89 -11.66 2.90
N SER A 3 19.14 -12.35 2.03
CA SER A 3 17.72 -12.62 2.29
C SER A 3 17.27 -13.78 1.40
N LYS A 4 16.60 -14.76 2.01
CA LYS A 4 15.82 -15.79 1.32
C LYS A 4 14.41 -15.22 1.07
N MET A 5 14.31 -14.19 0.24
CA MET A 5 13.04 -13.70 -0.31
C MET A 5 13.16 -13.68 -1.83
N ALA A 6 12.04 -13.92 -2.52
CA ALA A 6 11.94 -13.67 -3.95
C ALA A 6 12.13 -12.17 -4.17
N VAL A 7 13.24 -11.79 -4.82
CA VAL A 7 13.55 -10.40 -5.15
C VAL A 7 12.92 -10.14 -6.52
N ASN A 8 12.15 -9.05 -6.67
CA ASN A 8 11.62 -8.64 -7.96
C ASN A 8 12.76 -8.23 -8.91
N PHE A 9 12.49 -8.17 -10.21
CA PHE A 9 13.54 -7.90 -11.20
C PHE A 9 14.16 -6.50 -11.03
N GLU A 10 13.36 -5.50 -10.66
CA GLU A 10 13.81 -4.12 -10.41
C GLU A 10 14.86 -4.06 -9.30
N THR A 11 14.59 -4.72 -8.17
CA THR A 11 15.54 -4.76 -7.04
C THR A 11 16.76 -5.60 -7.36
N TYR A 12 16.62 -6.68 -8.14
CA TYR A 12 17.77 -7.43 -8.66
C TYR A 12 18.65 -6.55 -9.56
N TYR A 13 18.04 -5.85 -10.51
CA TYR A 13 18.71 -4.97 -11.47
C TYR A 13 19.43 -3.82 -10.78
N PHE A 14 18.77 -3.16 -9.83
CA PHE A 14 19.34 -2.08 -9.03
C PHE A 14 20.65 -2.50 -8.35
N PHE A 15 20.65 -3.63 -7.63
CA PHE A 15 21.85 -4.10 -6.94
C PHE A 15 22.95 -4.59 -7.90
N GLN A 16 22.59 -5.14 -9.06
CA GLN A 16 23.58 -5.44 -10.12
C GLN A 16 24.23 -4.15 -10.67
N LEU A 17 23.44 -3.09 -10.88
CA LEU A 17 23.95 -1.79 -11.28
C LEU A 17 24.90 -1.20 -10.23
N LEU A 18 24.55 -1.26 -8.94
CA LEU A 18 25.44 -0.79 -7.86
C LEU A 18 26.77 -1.57 -7.82
N GLU A 19 26.76 -2.90 -8.04
CA GLU A 19 27.98 -3.70 -8.10
C GLU A 19 28.88 -3.29 -9.28
N HIS A 20 28.27 -3.04 -10.45
CA HIS A 20 28.99 -2.56 -11.63
C HIS A 20 29.55 -1.15 -11.44
N VAL A 21 28.78 -0.24 -10.83
CA VAL A 21 29.22 1.11 -10.45
C VAL A 21 30.40 1.05 -9.47
N ARG A 22 30.32 0.19 -8.45
CA ARG A 22 31.42 -0.01 -7.49
C ARG A 22 32.70 -0.42 -8.21
N LYS A 23 32.60 -1.42 -9.09
CA LYS A 23 33.74 -1.92 -9.85
C LYS A 23 34.31 -0.85 -10.79
N GLY A 24 33.46 -0.16 -11.54
CA GLY A 24 33.84 0.90 -12.48
C GLY A 24 34.54 2.06 -11.77
N GLY A 25 33.96 2.58 -10.70
CA GLY A 25 34.55 3.68 -9.93
C GLY A 25 35.86 3.31 -9.24
N PHE A 26 36.04 2.05 -8.80
CA PHE A 26 37.30 1.59 -8.24
C PHE A 26 38.43 1.48 -9.27
N GLU A 27 38.11 1.39 -10.56
CA GLU A 27 39.07 1.39 -11.66
C GLU A 27 39.39 2.81 -12.16
N THR A 28 38.43 3.75 -12.10
CA THR A 28 38.53 5.09 -12.70
C THR A 28 38.86 6.22 -11.73
N TYR A 29 38.37 6.18 -10.49
CA TYR A 29 38.53 7.28 -9.53
C TYR A 29 39.86 7.30 -8.78
N ASP A 30 40.13 8.41 -8.10
CA ASP A 30 41.19 8.51 -7.10
C ASP A 30 40.75 7.95 -5.73
N GLU A 31 41.68 7.84 -4.78
CA GLU A 31 41.41 7.23 -3.47
C GLU A 31 40.36 7.97 -2.65
N GLU A 32 40.20 9.28 -2.85
CA GLU A 32 39.20 10.09 -2.15
C GLU A 32 37.81 9.79 -2.69
N ASN A 33 37.60 9.92 -4.01
CA ASN A 33 36.32 9.65 -4.64
C ASN A 33 35.89 8.18 -4.51
N LYS A 34 36.84 7.23 -4.48
CA LYS A 34 36.54 5.82 -4.17
C LYS A 34 35.96 5.64 -2.77
N ALA A 35 36.53 6.32 -1.76
CA ALA A 35 36.05 6.19 -0.40
C ALA A 35 34.61 6.71 -0.23
N TYR A 36 34.29 7.82 -0.90
CA TYR A 36 32.92 8.36 -0.92
C TYR A 36 31.95 7.46 -1.69
N LEU A 37 32.36 6.98 -2.87
CA LEU A 37 31.56 6.06 -3.66
C LEU A 37 31.27 4.76 -2.91
N ASP A 38 32.29 4.13 -2.32
CA ASP A 38 32.14 2.86 -1.60
C ASP A 38 31.18 2.98 -0.41
N LYS A 39 31.24 4.11 0.30
CA LYS A 39 30.33 4.39 1.43
C LYS A 39 28.91 4.65 0.96
N LEU A 40 28.73 5.42 -0.11
CA LEU A 40 27.41 5.67 -0.68
C LEU A 40 26.76 4.36 -1.13
N LEU A 41 27.48 3.54 -1.89
CA LEU A 41 26.96 2.26 -2.37
C LEU A 41 26.67 1.29 -1.21
N THR A 42 27.54 1.23 -0.21
CA THR A 42 27.32 0.40 0.98
C THR A 42 26.11 0.86 1.79
N TYR A 43 25.86 2.17 1.85
CA TYR A 43 24.66 2.72 2.47
C TYR A 43 23.39 2.31 1.73
N LEU A 44 23.40 2.36 0.39
CA LEU A 44 22.26 1.94 -0.44
C LEU A 44 22.03 0.42 -0.39
N GLU A 45 23.09 -0.38 -0.28
CA GLU A 45 23.02 -1.85 -0.22
C GLU A 45 22.53 -2.42 1.12
N ASN A 46 22.36 -1.58 2.16
CA ASN A 46 21.87 -2.03 3.46
C ASN A 46 20.34 -2.24 3.51
N GLU A 47 19.60 -1.77 2.51
CA GLU A 47 18.15 -1.93 2.43
C GLU A 47 17.74 -3.23 1.75
N ASN A 48 16.48 -3.64 1.96
CA ASN A 48 15.97 -4.89 1.42
C ASN A 48 15.39 -4.74 0.01
N ASP A 49 15.04 -3.51 -0.40
CA ASP A 49 14.39 -3.19 -1.67
C ASP A 49 14.97 -1.90 -2.30
N ALA A 50 14.94 -1.82 -3.63
CA ALA A 50 15.50 -0.68 -4.36
C ALA A 50 14.76 0.64 -4.10
N LEU A 51 13.44 0.60 -3.88
CA LEU A 51 12.65 1.80 -3.62
C LEU A 51 13.01 2.40 -2.26
N GLU A 52 13.23 1.58 -1.23
CA GLU A 52 13.71 2.01 0.09
C GLU A 52 15.10 2.67 -0.01
N SER A 53 16.01 2.10 -0.82
CA SER A 53 17.34 2.69 -1.07
C SER A 53 17.24 4.05 -1.74
N ILE A 54 16.35 4.21 -2.73
CA ILE A 54 16.16 5.46 -3.47
C ILE A 54 15.46 6.53 -2.61
N GLU A 55 14.46 6.17 -1.81
CA GLU A 55 13.81 7.08 -0.87
C GLU A 55 14.79 7.61 0.17
N LYS A 56 15.66 6.74 0.70
CA LYS A 56 16.75 7.16 1.59
C LYS A 56 17.70 8.11 0.88
N LEU A 57 18.09 7.81 -0.35
CA LEU A 57 18.92 8.70 -1.16
C LEU A 57 18.25 10.05 -1.44
N ALA A 58 16.93 10.08 -1.68
CA ALA A 58 16.17 11.30 -1.90
C ALA A 58 16.06 12.16 -0.63
N SER A 59 16.04 11.51 0.54
CA SER A 59 15.98 12.18 1.84
C SER A 59 17.30 12.81 2.29
N MET A 60 18.44 12.45 1.67
CA MET A 60 19.73 13.08 1.99
C MET A 60 19.86 14.44 1.29
N GLN A 61 20.52 15.38 1.96
CA GLN A 61 20.70 16.72 1.41
C GLN A 61 21.63 16.69 0.20
N SER A 62 21.19 17.30 -0.91
CA SER A 62 21.95 17.43 -2.16
C SER A 62 22.18 16.15 -2.95
N THR A 63 21.45 15.07 -2.65
CA THR A 63 21.51 13.78 -3.40
C THR A 63 20.25 13.49 -4.21
N SER A 64 19.29 14.43 -4.25
CA SER A 64 18.02 14.28 -4.97
C SER A 64 18.21 13.95 -6.45
N ASP A 65 19.22 14.53 -7.11
CA ASP A 65 19.51 14.25 -8.52
C ASP A 65 20.01 12.80 -8.75
N LEU A 66 20.71 12.21 -7.76
CA LEU A 66 21.12 10.80 -7.82
C LEU A 66 19.93 9.87 -7.55
N ALA A 67 19.01 10.27 -6.67
CA ALA A 67 17.78 9.53 -6.43
C ALA A 67 16.87 9.54 -7.67
N ILE A 68 16.75 10.69 -8.34
CA ILE A 68 16.05 10.83 -9.61
C ILE A 68 16.69 9.94 -10.68
N PHE A 69 18.03 9.96 -10.80
CA PHE A 69 18.74 9.11 -11.75
C PHE A 69 18.42 7.61 -11.57
N PHE A 70 18.42 7.11 -10.33
CA PHE A 70 18.07 5.72 -10.07
C PHE A 70 16.58 5.44 -10.27
N SER A 71 15.69 6.38 -9.91
CA SER A 71 14.25 6.27 -10.15
C SER A 71 13.94 6.17 -11.64
N ASP A 72 14.53 7.05 -12.45
CA ASP A 72 14.35 7.07 -13.91
C ASP A 72 14.80 5.76 -14.55
N ILE A 73 15.90 5.16 -14.07
CA ILE A 73 16.37 3.86 -14.55
C ILE A 73 15.38 2.76 -14.21
N LEU A 74 14.87 2.70 -12.96
CA LEU A 74 13.90 1.69 -12.56
C LEU A 74 12.56 1.85 -13.27
N ASP A 75 12.10 3.09 -13.46
CA ASP A 75 10.90 3.38 -14.22
C ASP A 75 11.04 2.95 -15.68
N HIS A 76 12.26 3.06 -16.25
CA HIS A 76 12.53 2.61 -17.60
C HIS A 76 12.54 1.08 -17.76
N LEU A 77 12.83 0.31 -16.69
CA LEU A 77 12.79 -1.16 -16.72
C LEU A 77 11.40 -1.71 -17.04
N GLN A 78 10.36 -0.95 -16.75
CA GLN A 78 8.97 -1.32 -17.01
C GLN A 78 8.66 -1.39 -18.53
N TYR A 79 9.52 -0.76 -19.35
CA TYR A 79 9.32 -0.58 -20.79
C TYR A 79 10.41 -1.28 -21.63
N VAL A 80 11.30 -2.04 -20.99
CA VAL A 80 12.45 -2.67 -21.64
C VAL A 80 12.55 -4.12 -21.15
N THR A 81 12.95 -5.05 -22.02
CA THR A 81 13.08 -6.45 -21.62
C THR A 81 14.18 -6.62 -20.55
N PRO A 82 14.10 -7.65 -19.69
CA PRO A 82 15.15 -7.95 -18.72
C PRO A 82 16.55 -8.14 -19.35
N GLU A 83 16.63 -8.73 -20.54
CA GLU A 83 17.89 -8.95 -21.24
C GLU A 83 18.49 -7.63 -21.74
N ASP A 84 17.70 -6.79 -22.42
CA ASP A 84 18.15 -5.49 -22.95
C ASP A 84 18.55 -4.53 -21.81
N SER A 85 17.82 -4.59 -20.70
CA SER A 85 18.15 -3.83 -19.50
C SER A 85 19.54 -4.21 -18.99
N LEU A 86 19.83 -5.51 -18.86
CA LEU A 86 21.13 -6.00 -18.38
C LEU A 86 22.29 -5.62 -19.28
N GLU A 87 22.08 -5.46 -20.59
CA GLU A 87 23.10 -4.98 -21.52
C GLU A 87 23.45 -3.50 -21.29
N LYS A 88 22.44 -2.67 -20.97
CA LYS A 88 22.59 -1.25 -20.69
C LYS A 88 23.22 -0.92 -19.33
N ILE A 89 23.37 -1.90 -18.42
CA ILE A 89 24.03 -1.70 -17.11
C ILE A 89 25.39 -1.02 -17.25
N LYS A 90 26.17 -1.36 -18.29
CA LYS A 90 27.50 -0.77 -18.49
C LYS A 90 27.44 0.71 -18.87
N GLU A 91 26.45 1.10 -19.67
CA GLU A 91 26.21 2.48 -20.08
C GLU A 91 25.76 3.31 -18.89
N TYR A 92 24.72 2.86 -18.18
CA TYR A 92 24.27 3.54 -16.95
C TYR A 92 25.32 3.58 -15.85
N THR A 93 26.19 2.57 -15.77
CA THR A 93 27.36 2.61 -14.89
C THR A 93 28.28 3.76 -15.26
N GLN A 94 28.54 3.96 -16.55
CA GLN A 94 29.39 5.04 -17.01
C GLN A 94 28.72 6.40 -16.73
N ASP A 95 27.45 6.56 -17.05
CA ASP A 95 26.68 7.79 -16.81
C ASP A 95 26.67 8.15 -15.32
N PHE A 96 26.40 7.17 -14.46
CA PHE A 96 26.45 7.38 -13.02
C PHE A 96 27.83 7.86 -12.56
N LEU A 97 28.91 7.27 -13.09
CA LEU A 97 30.26 7.70 -12.72
C LEU A 97 30.56 9.12 -13.24
N GLU A 98 30.16 9.47 -14.46
CA GLU A 98 30.35 10.83 -14.97
C GLU A 98 29.58 11.87 -14.13
N ILE A 99 28.34 11.54 -13.77
CA ILE A 99 27.49 12.37 -12.91
C ILE A 99 28.11 12.49 -11.50
N PHE A 100 28.49 11.37 -10.89
CA PHE A 100 29.06 11.34 -9.55
C PHE A 100 30.40 12.10 -9.47
N GLU A 101 31.24 12.03 -10.49
CA GLU A 101 32.48 12.82 -10.55
C GLU A 101 32.22 14.32 -10.55
N VAL A 102 31.15 14.77 -11.24
CA VAL A 102 30.72 16.18 -11.22
C VAL A 102 30.20 16.58 -9.84
N PHE A 103 29.41 15.72 -9.20
CA PHE A 103 28.93 15.95 -7.83
C PHE A 103 30.06 16.00 -6.81
N MET A 104 31.08 15.16 -6.95
CA MET A 104 32.28 15.20 -6.11
C MET A 104 33.12 16.47 -6.26
N GLN A 105 32.83 17.35 -7.22
CA GLN A 105 33.44 18.68 -7.30
C GLN A 105 32.69 19.75 -6.49
N GLN A 106 31.49 19.43 -6.01
CA GLN A 106 30.64 20.34 -5.24
C GLN A 106 30.88 20.15 -3.74
N GLU A 107 31.29 21.23 -3.05
CA GLU A 107 31.54 21.17 -1.59
C GLU A 107 30.26 20.85 -0.79
N GLU A 108 29.10 21.30 -1.25
CA GLU A 108 27.80 21.04 -0.62
C GLU A 108 27.41 19.56 -0.69
N PHE A 109 27.70 18.89 -1.82
CA PHE A 109 27.47 17.46 -2.00
C PHE A 109 28.36 16.62 -1.08
N LYS A 110 29.67 16.93 -1.01
CA LYS A 110 30.58 16.25 -0.07
C LYS A 110 30.15 16.44 1.39
N THR A 111 29.73 17.65 1.74
CA THR A 111 29.27 17.97 3.09
C THR A 111 27.97 17.22 3.44
N GLY A 112 27.05 17.08 2.48
CA GLY A 112 25.83 16.29 2.64
C GLY A 112 26.10 14.79 2.82
N LEU A 113 27.00 14.23 1.99
CA LEU A 113 27.47 12.85 2.16
C LEU A 113 28.21 12.67 3.49
N ASP A 114 29.09 13.59 3.89
CA ASP A 114 29.82 13.52 5.17
C ASP A 114 28.87 13.56 6.37
N ALA A 115 27.86 14.42 6.35
CA ALA A 115 26.91 14.57 7.44
C ALA A 115 26.04 13.33 7.69
N GLN A 116 25.84 12.47 6.69
CA GLN A 116 25.01 11.27 6.84
C GLN A 116 25.80 9.94 6.75
N LEU A 117 26.79 9.84 5.86
CA LEU A 117 27.60 8.62 5.68
C LEU A 117 28.86 8.61 6.56
N PHE A 118 29.27 9.74 7.12
CA PHE A 118 30.49 9.87 7.92
C PHE A 118 30.24 10.43 9.33
N ALA A 119 29.00 10.82 9.69
CA ALA A 119 28.66 11.26 11.04
C ALA A 119 28.85 10.16 12.12
N THR A 120 28.93 8.89 11.73
CA THR A 120 29.28 7.79 12.63
C THR A 120 30.78 7.47 12.66
N ALA A 121 31.58 7.96 11.71
CA ALA A 121 32.99 7.58 11.58
C ALA A 121 33.89 8.14 12.70
N ASP A 122 33.59 9.33 13.25
CA ASP A 122 34.33 9.89 14.39
C ASP A 122 33.89 9.28 15.75
N ALA A 123 32.77 8.56 15.79
CA ALA A 123 32.34 7.80 16.97
C ALA A 123 32.76 6.31 16.90
N GLU A 124 33.03 5.79 15.71
CA GLU A 124 33.35 4.38 15.46
C GLU A 124 34.85 4.07 15.49
N GLU A 125 35.75 5.07 15.46
CA GLU A 125 37.20 4.83 15.55
C GLU A 125 37.69 4.32 16.93
N GLU A 126 36.82 4.20 17.94
CA GLU A 126 37.17 3.60 19.26
C GLU A 126 36.50 2.24 19.58
N ALA A 127 35.66 1.64 18.72
CA ALA A 127 34.94 0.42 19.11
C ALA A 127 34.57 -0.59 18.01
N GLU A 128 35.44 -0.85 17.03
CA GLU A 128 35.38 -2.14 16.32
C GLU A 128 36.01 -3.25 17.18
N ALA A 129 35.21 -3.82 18.08
CA ALA A 129 35.37 -5.20 18.49
C ALA A 129 34.25 -5.99 17.81
N GLU A 130 34.60 -6.88 16.87
CA GLU A 130 33.67 -7.87 16.32
C GLU A 130 32.88 -8.52 17.46
N VAL A 131 31.57 -8.24 17.53
CA VAL A 131 30.66 -8.89 18.48
C VAL A 131 30.67 -10.37 18.15
N SER A 132 31.27 -11.17 19.02
CA SER A 132 31.40 -12.61 18.84
C SER A 132 30.00 -13.24 18.79
N PHE A 133 29.88 -14.40 18.13
CA PHE A 133 28.61 -15.16 18.06
C PHE A 133 27.97 -15.39 19.44
N ARG A 134 28.80 -15.56 20.47
CA ARG A 134 28.37 -15.64 21.87
C ARG A 134 27.74 -14.34 22.36
N GLU A 135 28.35 -13.20 22.08
CA GLU A 135 27.82 -11.88 22.46
C GLU A 135 26.52 -11.57 21.71
N PHE A 136 26.41 -11.96 20.44
CA PHE A 136 25.16 -11.85 19.68
C PHE A 136 24.01 -12.67 20.31
N CYS A 137 24.26 -13.94 20.64
CA CYS A 137 23.28 -14.77 21.34
C CYS A 137 22.93 -14.20 22.73
N GLN A 138 23.89 -13.66 23.47
CA GLN A 138 23.63 -13.00 24.75
C GLN A 138 22.74 -11.76 24.61
N HIS A 139 22.93 -10.96 23.56
CA HIS A 139 22.08 -9.81 23.26
C HIS A 139 20.65 -10.23 22.91
N LEU A 140 20.46 -11.26 22.08
CA LEU A 140 19.13 -11.77 21.76
C LEU A 140 18.38 -12.26 23.01
N ILE A 141 19.05 -13.04 23.86
CA ILE A 141 18.44 -13.53 25.10
C ILE A 141 18.06 -12.34 26.00
N ALA A 142 18.94 -11.34 26.14
CA ALA A 142 18.68 -10.15 26.95
C ALA A 142 17.47 -9.33 26.44
N GLU A 143 17.30 -9.21 25.13
CA GLU A 143 16.18 -8.47 24.53
C GLU A 143 14.82 -9.13 24.83
N TYR A 144 14.72 -10.45 24.65
CA TYR A 144 13.49 -11.19 24.94
C TYR A 144 13.13 -11.16 26.43
N ILE A 145 14.16 -11.18 27.28
CA ILE A 145 14.01 -11.06 28.72
C ILE A 145 13.53 -9.64 29.14
N GLU A 146 14.07 -8.58 28.53
CA GLU A 146 13.60 -7.20 28.76
C GLU A 146 12.15 -6.99 28.30
N LYS A 147 11.70 -7.70 27.27
CA LYS A 147 10.27 -7.71 26.89
C LYS A 147 9.41 -8.33 28.00
N GLY A 148 9.84 -9.44 28.60
CA GLY A 148 9.14 -10.09 29.72
C GLY A 148 9.11 -9.28 31.03
N LYS A 149 10.06 -8.35 31.24
CA LYS A 149 10.11 -7.46 32.42
C LYS A 149 8.88 -6.57 32.58
N LYS A 150 8.17 -6.25 31.48
CA LYS A 150 6.97 -5.41 31.52
C LYS A 150 5.81 -6.08 32.25
N GLU A 151 5.79 -7.41 32.29
CA GLU A 151 4.74 -8.21 32.94
C GLU A 151 4.96 -8.37 34.45
N LEU A 152 6.10 -7.89 34.99
CA LEU A 152 6.42 -7.97 36.41
C LEU A 152 5.94 -6.75 37.19
N PRO A 153 5.60 -6.90 38.49
CA PRO A 153 5.36 -5.79 39.41
C PRO A 153 6.55 -4.82 39.45
N ALA A 154 6.26 -3.52 39.50
CA ALA A 154 7.26 -2.45 39.30
C ALA A 154 8.45 -2.51 40.27
N ASP A 155 8.20 -2.95 41.50
CA ASP A 155 9.15 -3.16 42.59
C ASP A 155 10.13 -4.33 42.36
N LEU A 156 9.79 -5.25 41.47
CA LEU A 156 10.60 -6.42 41.14
C LEU A 156 11.34 -6.28 39.80
N ARG A 157 10.99 -5.30 38.97
CA ARG A 157 11.60 -5.09 37.65
C ARG A 157 13.10 -4.83 37.71
N GLU A 158 13.56 -4.02 38.67
CA GLU A 158 14.99 -3.73 38.82
C GLU A 158 15.77 -4.90 39.46
N PRO A 159 15.33 -5.50 40.59
CA PRO A 159 15.97 -6.69 41.13
C PRO A 159 16.05 -7.83 40.11
N PHE A 160 14.95 -8.06 39.36
CA PHE A 160 14.90 -9.08 38.33
C PHE A 160 15.82 -8.78 37.16
N ALA A 161 15.84 -7.55 36.63
CA ALA A 161 16.77 -7.18 35.56
C ALA A 161 18.25 -7.37 35.97
N GLY A 162 18.56 -7.06 37.23
CA GLY A 162 19.86 -7.33 37.83
C GLY A 162 20.18 -8.83 37.90
N TYR A 163 19.22 -9.65 38.34
CA TYR A 163 19.35 -11.11 38.38
C TYR A 163 19.58 -11.72 37.00
N LEU A 164 18.80 -11.29 36.00
CA LEU A 164 18.86 -11.80 34.63
C LEU A 164 20.22 -11.54 33.98
N SER A 165 20.74 -10.32 34.17
CA SER A 165 22.07 -9.95 33.70
C SER A 165 23.15 -10.86 34.31
N GLN A 166 22.98 -11.28 35.57
CA GLN A 166 23.90 -12.22 36.24
C GLN A 166 23.69 -13.66 35.77
N LEU A 167 22.44 -14.07 35.57
CA LEU A 167 22.08 -15.41 35.12
C LEU A 167 22.60 -15.71 33.71
N LEU A 168 22.65 -14.70 32.82
CA LEU A 168 23.28 -14.82 31.50
C LEU A 168 24.80 -14.97 31.56
N ALA A 169 25.44 -14.39 32.58
CA ALA A 169 26.87 -14.55 32.81
C ALA A 169 27.18 -15.87 33.56
N HIS A 170 26.28 -16.34 34.42
CA HIS A 170 26.43 -17.52 35.28
C HIS A 170 25.12 -18.31 35.38
N PRO A 171 24.81 -19.19 34.40
CA PRO A 171 23.55 -19.96 34.37
C PRO A 171 23.29 -20.83 35.60
N ASP A 172 24.34 -21.30 36.27
CA ASP A 172 24.25 -22.08 37.51
C ASP A 172 23.55 -21.32 38.66
N LEU A 173 23.37 -20.00 38.55
CA LEU A 173 22.63 -19.18 39.52
C LEU A 173 21.16 -19.60 39.66
N ALA A 174 20.58 -20.22 38.64
CA ALA A 174 19.21 -20.71 38.70
C ALA A 174 19.04 -21.86 39.71
N ARG A 175 20.11 -22.60 40.05
CA ARG A 175 20.08 -23.62 41.10
C ARG A 175 19.80 -23.04 42.49
N ARG A 176 20.03 -21.74 42.71
CA ARG A 176 19.66 -21.09 43.98
C ARG A 176 18.16 -21.21 44.25
N PHE A 177 17.33 -21.17 43.21
CA PHE A 177 15.89 -21.40 43.33
C PHE A 177 15.61 -22.84 43.78
N GLU A 178 16.25 -23.82 43.17
CA GLU A 178 16.11 -25.24 43.56
C GLU A 178 16.57 -25.52 45.00
N ASP A 179 17.66 -24.89 45.43
CA ASP A 179 18.27 -25.11 46.76
C ASP A 179 17.52 -24.41 47.91
N HIS A 180 16.85 -23.27 47.62
CA HIS A 180 16.30 -22.38 48.66
C HIS A 180 14.79 -22.21 48.58
N LEU A 181 14.16 -22.48 47.43
CA LEU A 181 12.71 -22.42 47.27
C LEU A 181 12.12 -23.83 47.40
N PRO A 182 11.27 -24.11 48.40
CA PRO A 182 10.68 -25.43 48.62
C PRO A 182 9.49 -25.68 47.66
N ASP A 183 9.71 -25.46 46.36
CA ASP A 183 8.73 -25.58 45.28
C ASP A 183 9.23 -26.57 44.24
N VAL A 184 8.36 -27.50 43.84
CA VAL A 184 8.67 -28.52 42.82
C VAL A 184 9.00 -27.88 41.46
N ARG A 185 8.46 -26.69 41.18
CA ARG A 185 8.74 -25.90 39.97
C ARG A 185 10.16 -25.35 39.93
N ALA A 186 10.80 -25.13 41.08
CA ALA A 186 12.12 -24.52 41.16
C ALA A 186 13.22 -25.37 40.50
N GLY A 187 13.14 -26.70 40.66
CA GLY A 187 14.03 -27.63 39.97
C GLY A 187 13.82 -27.60 38.46
N ARG A 188 12.57 -27.60 37.99
CA ARG A 188 12.27 -27.51 36.55
C ARG A 188 12.70 -26.17 35.95
N PHE A 189 12.54 -25.08 36.69
CA PHE A 189 13.02 -23.75 36.30
C PHE A 189 14.54 -23.72 36.17
N SER A 190 15.26 -24.29 37.14
CA SER A 190 16.73 -24.45 37.11
C SER A 190 17.21 -25.24 35.89
N GLU A 191 16.60 -26.40 35.61
CA GLU A 191 16.88 -27.22 34.42
C GLU A 191 16.65 -26.45 33.12
N LEU A 192 15.48 -25.84 32.97
CA LEU A 192 15.10 -25.14 31.75
C LEU A 192 15.99 -23.91 31.51
N THR A 193 16.42 -23.24 32.58
CA THR A 193 17.38 -22.15 32.50
C THR A 193 18.71 -22.62 31.91
N ALA A 194 19.21 -23.77 32.35
CA ALA A 194 20.45 -24.33 31.84
C ALA A 194 20.32 -24.75 30.36
N GLU A 195 19.13 -25.17 29.91
CA GLU A 195 18.86 -25.51 28.51
C GLU A 195 18.82 -24.28 27.59
N ILE A 196 18.17 -23.18 28.01
CA ILE A 196 18.01 -21.97 27.18
C ILE A 196 19.26 -21.07 27.15
N THR A 197 20.14 -21.18 28.15
CA THR A 197 21.39 -20.41 28.23
C THR A 197 22.60 -21.16 27.67
N GLN A 198 22.44 -22.43 27.26
CA GLN A 198 23.49 -23.19 26.58
C GLN A 198 23.67 -22.69 25.14
N ILE A 199 24.66 -21.81 24.96
CA ILE A 199 25.06 -21.33 23.63
C ILE A 199 25.92 -22.40 22.96
N PRO A 200 25.54 -22.92 21.77
CA PRO A 200 26.28 -23.99 21.12
C PRO A 200 27.59 -23.50 20.50
N ASP A 201 28.69 -24.21 20.76
CA ASP A 201 30.03 -23.86 20.26
C ASP A 201 30.21 -24.02 18.74
N ASN A 202 29.26 -24.68 18.06
CA ASN A 202 29.35 -25.07 16.65
C ASN A 202 28.56 -24.16 15.68
N GLY A 203 28.03 -23.03 16.16
CA GLY A 203 27.35 -22.05 15.31
C GLY A 203 26.01 -22.50 14.73
N ASN A 204 25.36 -23.53 15.30
CA ASN A 204 24.01 -23.94 14.90
C ASN A 204 22.96 -22.97 15.45
N VAL A 205 22.84 -21.82 14.79
CA VAL A 205 21.93 -20.73 15.16
C VAL A 205 20.48 -21.17 15.13
N ASP A 206 20.07 -21.90 14.09
CA ASP A 206 18.68 -22.34 13.91
C ASP A 206 18.24 -23.31 15.02
N GLY A 207 19.13 -24.24 15.40
CA GLY A 207 18.87 -25.16 16.51
C GLY A 207 18.77 -24.44 17.85
N PHE A 208 19.65 -23.46 18.08
CA PHE A 208 19.63 -22.64 19.30
C PHE A 208 18.36 -21.78 19.40
N VAL A 209 18.02 -21.06 18.33
CA VAL A 209 16.84 -20.19 18.29
C VAL A 209 15.56 -21.00 18.46
N ARG A 210 15.43 -22.15 17.79
CA ARG A 210 14.26 -23.03 18.00
C ARG A 210 14.17 -23.54 19.44
N ASN A 211 15.27 -24.00 20.01
CA ASN A 211 15.30 -24.45 21.41
C ASN A 211 14.94 -23.31 22.39
N PHE A 212 15.50 -22.13 22.17
CA PHE A 212 15.25 -20.94 22.97
C PHE A 212 13.78 -20.52 22.89
N SER A 213 13.23 -20.35 21.68
CA SER A 213 11.83 -19.96 21.47
C SER A 213 10.84 -20.99 22.02
N SER A 214 11.09 -22.29 21.85
CA SER A 214 10.19 -23.33 22.34
C SER A 214 10.15 -23.41 23.88
N ASN A 215 11.23 -23.05 24.57
CA ASN A 215 11.32 -23.18 26.03
C ASN A 215 11.11 -21.86 26.79
N LEU A 216 11.29 -20.70 26.15
CA LEU A 216 11.18 -19.39 26.80
C LEU A 216 9.80 -19.15 27.45
N SER A 217 8.70 -19.49 26.79
CA SER A 217 7.35 -19.30 27.35
C SER A 217 7.12 -20.13 28.60
N GLN A 218 7.63 -21.37 28.63
CA GLN A 218 7.54 -22.23 29.81
C GLN A 218 8.43 -21.71 30.94
N TRP A 219 9.60 -21.15 30.61
CA TRP A 219 10.50 -20.51 31.56
C TRP A 219 9.82 -19.35 32.29
N ILE A 220 9.21 -18.43 31.53
CA ILE A 220 8.52 -17.25 32.05
C ILE A 220 7.34 -17.68 32.94
N MET A 221 6.54 -18.65 32.49
CA MET A 221 5.40 -19.14 33.26
C MET A 221 5.81 -19.74 34.62
N LEU A 222 6.89 -20.53 34.67
CA LEU A 222 7.40 -21.10 35.92
C LEU A 222 7.91 -20.01 36.87
N PHE A 223 8.64 -19.03 36.34
CA PHE A 223 9.12 -17.90 37.12
C PHE A 223 7.99 -17.06 37.71
N SER A 224 7.05 -16.63 36.87
CA SER A 224 5.89 -15.82 37.28
C SER A 224 5.02 -16.55 38.30
N GLY A 225 4.82 -17.86 38.13
CA GLY A 225 4.10 -18.69 39.10
C GLY A 225 4.79 -18.74 40.47
N MET A 226 6.11 -18.95 40.50
CA MET A 226 6.89 -18.93 41.75
C MET A 226 6.89 -17.53 42.38
N LEU A 227 6.92 -16.47 41.57
CA LEU A 227 6.91 -15.10 42.05
C LEU A 227 5.57 -14.72 42.70
N VAL A 228 4.45 -15.16 42.14
CA VAL A 228 3.12 -14.92 42.73
C VAL A 228 2.97 -15.65 44.08
N GLU A 229 3.48 -16.88 44.17
CA GLU A 229 3.32 -17.71 45.37
C GLU A 229 4.37 -17.43 46.46
N TYR A 230 5.60 -17.04 46.08
CA TYR A 230 6.73 -16.77 46.98
C TYR A 230 7.41 -15.43 46.67
N PRO A 231 6.68 -14.29 46.69
CA PRO A 231 7.19 -13.02 46.19
C PRO A 231 8.43 -12.52 46.93
N GLU A 232 8.47 -12.62 48.27
CA GLU A 232 9.62 -12.16 49.07
C GLU A 232 10.85 -13.05 48.89
N ASP A 233 10.66 -14.38 48.87
CA ASP A 233 11.75 -15.35 48.71
C ASP A 233 12.36 -15.26 47.30
N VAL A 234 11.51 -15.13 46.27
CA VAL A 234 11.95 -14.94 44.88
C VAL A 234 12.64 -13.59 44.69
N ALA A 235 12.13 -12.51 45.31
CA ALA A 235 12.78 -11.21 45.28
C ALA A 235 14.19 -11.23 45.92
N ASP A 236 14.36 -11.92 47.05
CA ASP A 236 15.66 -12.06 47.72
C ASP A 236 16.64 -12.91 46.88
N LEU A 237 16.14 -13.97 46.24
CA LEU A 237 16.93 -14.80 45.33
C LEU A 237 17.36 -14.04 44.06
N CYS A 238 16.55 -13.08 43.60
CA CYS A 238 16.86 -12.18 42.49
C CYS A 238 17.84 -11.06 42.87
N GLN A 239 18.22 -10.89 44.14
CA GLN A 239 19.19 -9.85 44.48
C GLN A 239 20.58 -10.16 43.89
N PRO A 240 21.29 -9.13 43.41
CA PRO A 240 22.59 -9.27 42.81
C PRO A 240 23.61 -9.84 43.81
N LEU A 241 24.39 -10.83 43.39
CA LEU A 241 25.44 -11.40 44.25
C LEU A 241 26.56 -10.38 44.56
N PRO A 242 27.15 -10.42 45.76
CA PRO A 242 28.34 -9.63 46.07
C PRO A 242 29.52 -10.10 45.22
N ALA A 243 30.32 -9.14 44.73
CA ALA A 243 31.37 -9.30 43.71
C ALA A 243 32.53 -10.28 44.01
N GLU A 244 32.49 -11.05 45.10
CA GLU A 244 33.55 -11.96 45.56
C GLU A 244 33.10 -13.44 45.67
N ALA A 245 31.95 -13.82 45.11
CA ALA A 245 31.51 -15.23 45.12
C ALA A 245 32.23 -16.04 44.03
N GLU A 246 33.32 -16.75 44.39
CA GLU A 246 34.00 -17.69 43.51
C GLU A 246 33.08 -18.86 43.14
N PHE A 247 32.69 -18.97 41.87
CA PHE A 247 32.09 -20.19 41.32
C PHE A 247 33.23 -21.12 40.89
N GLU A 248 33.39 -22.25 41.59
CA GLU A 248 34.33 -23.32 41.19
C GLU A 248 33.89 -23.93 39.85
N VAL A 249 34.58 -23.60 38.77
CA VAL A 249 34.40 -24.23 37.46
C VAL A 249 35.02 -25.63 37.50
N ALA A 250 34.19 -26.68 37.39
CA ALA A 250 34.67 -28.04 37.19
C ALA A 250 35.17 -28.21 35.74
N GLU A 251 36.46 -28.49 35.54
CA GLU A 251 37.07 -28.75 34.24
C GLU A 251 36.50 -30.03 33.57
N PRO A 252 36.39 -30.08 32.23
CA PRO A 252 35.95 -31.27 31.52
C PRO A 252 37.15 -32.20 31.24
N GLU A 253 37.25 -33.33 31.96
CA GLU A 253 38.15 -34.41 31.58
C GLU A 253 37.55 -35.23 30.42
N ALA A 254 38.16 -35.12 29.23
CA ALA A 254 38.00 -36.08 28.16
C ALA A 254 39.22 -37.00 28.14
N GLU A 255 39.04 -38.31 28.38
CA GLU A 255 39.87 -39.35 27.77
C GLU A 255 39.18 -40.73 27.86
N ALA A 256 39.33 -41.47 26.76
CA ALA A 256 38.72 -42.76 26.48
C ALA A 256 39.20 -43.89 27.40
N GLU A 257 38.35 -44.92 27.62
CA GLU A 257 38.69 -46.34 27.35
C GLU A 257 37.65 -47.33 27.93
N SER A 258 37.15 -48.20 27.04
CA SER A 258 36.96 -49.66 27.21
C SER A 258 35.89 -50.24 28.17
N PHE A 259 34.94 -50.93 27.53
CA PHE A 259 34.56 -52.34 27.71
C PHE A 259 34.15 -52.91 29.09
N GLU A 260 32.92 -53.46 29.08
CA GLU A 260 32.45 -54.73 29.66
C GLU A 260 32.43 -54.95 31.18
N THR A 261 31.22 -55.15 31.73
CA THR A 261 30.66 -56.43 32.24
C THR A 261 29.45 -56.10 33.13
N ALA A 262 28.22 -56.44 32.73
CA ALA A 262 27.52 -57.72 32.94
C ALA A 262 26.92 -57.90 34.36
N ASP A 263 25.64 -58.29 34.33
CA ASP A 263 24.86 -59.00 35.36
C ASP A 263 24.32 -58.19 36.57
N VAL A 264 23.08 -58.34 37.06
CA VAL A 264 21.93 -59.24 36.82
C VAL A 264 20.75 -58.68 37.67
N ILE A 265 19.59 -58.47 37.03
CA ILE A 265 18.23 -59.00 37.36
C ILE A 265 17.74 -59.00 38.83
N ASP A 266 16.54 -58.42 39.07
CA ASP A 266 15.26 -59.12 39.41
C ASP A 266 14.15 -58.09 39.68
N ALA A 267 13.10 -58.04 38.84
CA ALA A 267 11.74 -58.57 39.10
C ALA A 267 10.88 -57.66 40.03
N ALA A 268 9.90 -56.90 39.51
CA ALA A 268 8.57 -57.30 39.01
C ALA A 268 7.47 -57.33 40.10
N ASP A 269 6.26 -56.95 39.65
CA ASP A 269 4.92 -56.95 40.29
C ASP A 269 4.58 -55.75 41.21
N ALA A 270 3.43 -55.08 41.10
CA ALA A 270 2.11 -55.52 40.62
C ALA A 270 1.24 -54.37 40.06
N ALA A 271 0.31 -54.74 39.18
CA ALA A 271 -0.87 -54.00 38.73
C ALA A 271 -2.00 -53.98 39.80
N ASP A 272 -2.93 -53.00 39.74
CA ASP A 272 -4.40 -53.23 39.71
C ASP A 272 -5.19 -51.91 39.51
N ASP A 273 -6.37 -52.06 38.88
CA ASP A 273 -7.36 -51.11 38.32
C ASP A 273 -8.30 -50.39 39.31
N GLY A 274 -8.99 -49.34 38.78
CA GLY A 274 -10.39 -48.94 39.10
C GLY A 274 -10.55 -47.79 40.12
N ASP A 275 -11.38 -46.76 39.97
CA ASP A 275 -12.53 -46.43 39.11
C ASP A 275 -12.65 -44.88 38.99
N GLU A 276 -13.18 -44.38 37.87
CA GLU A 276 -13.52 -42.97 37.61
C GLU A 276 -14.85 -42.56 38.30
N GLU A 277 -14.90 -41.36 38.91
CA GLU A 277 -16.17 -40.70 39.29
C GLU A 277 -16.62 -39.71 38.18
N PRO A 278 -17.93 -39.60 37.86
CA PRO A 278 -18.41 -38.75 36.77
C PRO A 278 -18.50 -37.27 37.13
N PHE A 279 -18.26 -36.43 36.12
CA PHE A 279 -18.14 -34.96 36.17
C PHE A 279 -19.37 -34.22 36.74
N GLU A 280 -20.58 -34.78 36.65
CA GLU A 280 -21.83 -34.12 37.11
C GLU A 280 -21.90 -33.88 38.62
N LYS A 281 -21.15 -34.62 39.44
CA LYS A 281 -21.16 -34.41 40.90
C LYS A 281 -20.27 -33.25 41.35
N ARG A 282 -19.27 -32.86 40.54
CA ARG A 282 -18.37 -31.73 40.83
C ARG A 282 -19.02 -30.38 40.56
N PHE A 283 -20.08 -30.35 39.75
CA PHE A 283 -20.80 -29.12 39.40
C PHE A 283 -21.87 -28.77 40.46
N GLU A 284 -22.60 -29.77 40.99
CA GLU A 284 -23.57 -29.56 42.07
C GLU A 284 -22.91 -29.11 43.39
N ASP A 285 -21.67 -29.54 43.66
CA ASP A 285 -20.90 -29.13 44.84
C ASP A 285 -20.31 -27.71 44.71
N ALA A 286 -20.15 -27.19 43.48
CA ALA A 286 -19.63 -25.84 43.21
C ALA A 286 -20.75 -24.77 43.26
N GLU A 287 -21.96 -25.12 42.82
CA GLU A 287 -23.13 -24.24 42.85
C GLU A 287 -23.63 -24.01 44.29
N ALA A 288 -23.54 -25.04 45.14
CA ALA A 288 -23.87 -24.93 46.57
C ALA A 288 -22.88 -24.06 47.37
N ALA A 289 -21.64 -23.89 46.91
CA ALA A 289 -20.62 -23.05 47.54
C ALA A 289 -20.79 -21.56 47.19
N LEU A 290 -21.46 -21.25 46.08
CA LEU A 290 -21.69 -19.90 45.57
C LEU A 290 -22.94 -19.24 46.18
N GLU A 291 -23.96 -20.04 46.56
CA GLU A 291 -25.13 -19.55 47.30
C GLU A 291 -24.82 -19.15 48.77
N GLU A 292 -23.73 -19.65 49.35
CA GLU A 292 -23.35 -19.34 50.74
C GLU A 292 -22.54 -18.02 50.86
N SER A 293 -22.05 -17.46 49.74
CA SER A 293 -21.24 -16.22 49.74
C SER A 293 -22.02 -14.91 49.56
N LEU A 294 -23.34 -14.95 49.30
CA LEU A 294 -24.15 -13.77 48.94
C LEU A 294 -24.97 -13.15 50.10
N GLU A 295 -24.79 -13.57 51.36
CA GLU A 295 -25.57 -13.07 52.52
C GLU A 295 -24.86 -12.08 53.48
N ALA A 296 -23.84 -11.32 53.05
CA ALA A 296 -23.22 -10.31 53.93
C ALA A 296 -23.17 -8.90 53.31
N GLU A 297 -24.19 -8.08 53.64
CA GLU A 297 -24.18 -6.61 53.53
C GLU A 297 -23.09 -5.98 54.44
N GLU A 298 -22.35 -4.98 53.93
CA GLU A 298 -22.23 -3.60 54.47
C GLU A 298 -21.02 -2.86 53.83
N ALA A 299 -21.29 -1.72 53.17
CA ALA A 299 -20.31 -0.67 52.79
C ALA A 299 -20.23 0.42 53.90
N PRO A 300 -19.48 1.56 53.82
CA PRO A 300 -18.42 2.01 52.87
C PRO A 300 -17.20 2.72 53.56
N ALA A 301 -16.16 3.11 52.81
CA ALA A 301 -15.56 4.48 52.79
C ALA A 301 -14.25 4.59 51.97
N ASP A 302 -14.28 5.46 50.95
CA ASP A 302 -13.23 6.46 50.60
C ASP A 302 -11.82 5.96 50.16
N GLU A 303 -11.72 5.28 49.01
CA GLU A 303 -10.40 4.96 48.39
C GLU A 303 -10.18 5.53 46.96
N ASN A 304 -11.20 6.10 46.30
CA ASN A 304 -11.05 6.48 44.88
C ASN A 304 -10.51 7.90 44.62
N ALA A 305 -10.05 8.63 45.64
CA ALA A 305 -9.47 9.96 45.43
C ALA A 305 -8.05 9.88 44.83
N ASP A 306 -7.24 8.94 45.29
CA ASP A 306 -5.86 8.75 44.81
C ASP A 306 -5.84 8.05 43.44
N GLU A 307 -6.83 7.19 43.15
CA GLU A 307 -6.98 6.55 41.83
C GLU A 307 -7.50 7.53 40.77
N LEU A 308 -8.38 8.48 41.13
CA LEU A 308 -8.82 9.54 40.20
C LEU A 308 -7.72 10.57 39.92
N GLU A 309 -6.83 10.84 40.89
CA GLU A 309 -5.67 11.72 40.68
C GLU A 309 -4.59 11.01 39.86
N ALA A 310 -4.35 9.71 40.10
CA ALA A 310 -3.46 8.89 39.27
C ALA A 310 -4.01 8.61 37.86
N PHE A 311 -5.33 8.51 37.70
CA PHE A 311 -5.97 8.36 36.39
C PHE A 311 -5.96 9.69 35.62
N ALA A 312 -6.17 10.84 36.29
CA ALA A 312 -6.02 12.15 35.66
C ALA A 312 -4.56 12.44 35.26
N GLU A 313 -3.57 12.01 36.06
CA GLU A 313 -2.16 12.09 35.70
C GLU A 313 -1.81 11.14 34.55
N ASN A 314 -2.28 9.89 34.56
CA ASN A 314 -2.06 8.94 33.46
C ASN A 314 -2.78 9.36 32.16
N PHE A 315 -3.97 9.96 32.26
CA PHE A 315 -4.70 10.44 31.09
C PHE A 315 -4.06 11.70 30.50
N SER A 316 -3.54 12.59 31.34
CA SER A 316 -2.71 13.73 30.93
C SER A 316 -1.38 13.27 30.30
N GLU A 317 -0.74 12.22 30.84
CA GLU A 317 0.45 11.59 30.25
C GLU A 317 0.14 10.83 28.94
N LEU A 318 -1.06 10.28 28.79
CA LEU A 318 -1.52 9.61 27.57
C LEU A 318 -1.93 10.59 26.47
N GLU A 319 -2.56 11.72 26.81
CA GLU A 319 -2.75 12.84 25.89
C GLU A 319 -1.41 13.44 25.47
N GLN A 320 -0.46 13.66 26.40
CA GLN A 320 0.92 14.07 26.07
C GLN A 320 1.69 13.02 25.25
N LYS A 321 1.35 11.72 25.33
CA LYS A 321 1.91 10.66 24.49
C LYS A 321 1.26 10.58 23.11
N ARG A 322 -0.04 10.87 22.97
CA ARG A 322 -0.73 11.00 21.68
C ARG A 322 -0.33 12.27 20.94
N THR A 323 0.01 13.33 21.68
CA THR A 323 0.68 14.52 21.17
C THR A 323 2.18 14.46 21.48
N ARG A 324 2.84 13.32 21.25
CA ARG A 324 4.29 13.35 21.17
C ARG A 324 4.62 14.32 20.03
N PRO A 325 5.37 15.41 20.28
CA PRO A 325 5.83 16.25 19.20
C PRO A 325 6.59 15.30 18.27
N VAL A 326 6.19 15.27 17.00
CA VAL A 326 7.06 14.77 15.95
C VAL A 326 8.40 15.44 16.22
N GLU A 327 9.46 14.68 16.51
CA GLU A 327 10.79 15.27 16.68
C GLU A 327 11.07 16.00 15.36
N VAL A 328 10.91 17.31 15.39
CA VAL A 328 11.04 18.16 14.21
C VAL A 328 12.50 18.04 13.83
N SER A 329 12.77 17.43 12.68
CA SER A 329 14.14 17.25 12.22
C SER A 329 14.84 18.61 12.16
N GLU A 330 16.14 18.65 12.42
CA GLU A 330 16.91 19.91 12.36
C GLU A 330 16.74 20.61 11.00
N ALA A 331 16.52 19.84 9.93
CA ALA A 331 16.21 20.33 8.58
C ALA A 331 14.85 21.03 8.49
N GLU A 332 13.81 20.47 9.11
CA GLU A 332 12.49 21.11 9.18
C GLU A 332 12.53 22.37 10.05
N LEU A 333 13.33 22.37 11.12
CA LEU A 333 13.53 23.54 11.97
C LEU A 333 14.28 24.67 11.23
N GLN A 334 15.28 24.32 10.42
CA GLN A 334 15.99 25.25 9.55
C GLN A 334 15.08 25.79 8.44
N ARG A 335 14.28 24.94 7.79
CA ARG A 335 13.29 25.35 6.78
C ARG A 335 12.27 26.33 7.37
N ARG A 336 11.78 26.06 8.59
CA ARG A 336 10.90 26.97 9.33
C ARG A 336 11.58 28.29 9.65
N GLN A 337 12.87 28.31 9.97
CA GLN A 337 13.63 29.55 10.18
C GLN A 337 13.77 30.39 8.91
N GLU A 338 14.04 29.75 7.77
CA GLU A 338 14.22 30.41 6.47
C GLU A 338 12.90 30.96 5.91
N LEU A 339 11.81 30.19 6.02
CA LEU A 339 10.50 30.57 5.52
C LEU A 339 9.69 31.41 6.52
N ARG A 340 10.15 31.57 7.77
CA ARG A 340 9.47 32.32 8.83
C ARG A 340 8.96 33.69 8.34
N GLU A 341 9.83 34.48 7.72
CA GLU A 341 9.48 35.85 7.32
C GLU A 341 8.41 35.86 6.22
N TYR A 342 8.48 34.91 5.28
CA TYR A 342 7.46 34.71 4.25
C TYR A 342 6.12 34.32 4.87
N VAL A 343 6.09 33.25 5.69
CA VAL A 343 4.85 32.73 6.28
C VAL A 343 4.20 33.76 7.21
N VAL A 344 4.99 34.49 8.00
CA VAL A 344 4.48 35.58 8.85
C VAL A 344 3.85 36.71 8.04
N ASN A 345 4.40 37.03 6.86
CA ASN A 345 3.85 38.07 6.00
C ASN A 345 2.57 37.60 5.30
N GLU A 346 2.52 36.36 4.81
CA GLU A 346 1.33 35.77 4.22
C GLU A 346 0.19 35.62 5.24
N VAL A 347 0.47 35.14 6.45
CA VAL A 347 -0.53 35.07 7.53
C VAL A 347 -1.09 36.45 7.88
N LYS A 348 -0.27 37.51 7.86
CA LYS A 348 -0.75 38.88 8.04
C LYS A 348 -1.61 39.35 6.87
N SER A 349 -1.22 39.03 5.64
CA SER A 349 -1.98 39.36 4.42
C SER A 349 -3.38 38.75 4.48
N TYR A 350 -3.48 37.43 4.72
CA TYR A 350 -4.76 36.75 4.90
C TYR A 350 -5.54 37.27 6.10
N THR A 351 -4.87 37.59 7.21
CA THR A 351 -5.52 38.19 8.39
C THR A 351 -6.18 39.52 8.03
N ASP A 352 -5.47 40.42 7.36
CA ASP A 352 -5.97 41.73 6.99
C ASP A 352 -7.14 41.60 6.01
N GLU A 353 -7.02 40.73 5.01
CA GLU A 353 -8.06 40.44 4.02
C GLU A 353 -9.33 39.86 4.67
N ILE A 354 -9.20 38.81 5.48
CA ILE A 354 -10.31 38.18 6.21
C ILE A 354 -11.03 39.22 7.08
N LEU A 355 -10.27 40.06 7.79
CA LEU A 355 -10.83 41.07 8.66
C LEU A 355 -11.54 42.19 7.88
N GLU A 356 -11.03 42.58 6.71
CA GLU A 356 -11.68 43.54 5.79
C GLU A 356 -12.96 42.96 5.18
N LEU A 357 -12.94 41.70 4.72
CA LEU A 357 -14.11 40.99 4.20
C LEU A 357 -15.20 40.85 5.26
N LEU A 358 -14.84 40.55 6.50
CA LEU A 358 -15.79 40.52 7.62
C LEU A 358 -16.40 41.90 7.92
N ASP A 359 -15.63 42.98 7.83
CA ASP A 359 -16.13 44.34 8.02
C ASP A 359 -17.07 44.74 6.87
N LEU A 360 -16.72 44.40 5.62
CA LEU A 360 -17.55 44.61 4.43
C LEU A 360 -18.88 43.83 4.50
N GLN A 361 -18.84 42.58 4.95
CA GLN A 361 -20.03 41.73 5.09
C GLN A 361 -21.01 42.28 6.16
N VAL A 362 -20.49 42.99 7.17
CA VAL A 362 -21.31 43.69 8.17
C VAL A 362 -21.92 44.98 7.61
N GLU A 363 -21.19 45.72 6.78
CA GLU A 363 -21.68 46.97 6.17
C GLU A 363 -22.67 46.71 5.02
N SER A 364 -22.44 45.67 4.21
CA SER A 364 -23.26 45.27 3.07
C SER A 364 -23.14 43.76 2.80
N PRO A 365 -24.04 42.93 3.33
CA PRO A 365 -23.96 41.48 3.11
C PRO A 365 -24.20 41.15 1.63
N ASP A 366 -23.19 40.57 0.98
CA ASP A 366 -23.22 40.07 -0.40
C ASP A 366 -22.73 38.61 -0.44
N GLU A 367 -23.25 37.84 -1.39
CA GLU A 367 -22.93 36.41 -1.58
C GLU A 367 -21.48 36.25 -2.06
N THR A 368 -21.04 37.15 -2.93
CA THR A 368 -19.65 37.22 -3.42
C THR A 368 -18.62 37.46 -2.31
N GLN A 369 -18.99 38.22 -1.26
CA GLN A 369 -18.11 38.48 -0.12
C GLN A 369 -18.03 37.27 0.83
N ALA A 370 -19.08 36.46 0.90
CA ALA A 370 -19.05 35.22 1.68
C ALA A 370 -18.19 34.16 0.99
N GLU A 371 -18.23 34.09 -0.34
CA GLU A 371 -17.35 33.25 -1.17
C GLU A 371 -15.88 33.67 -1.01
N ALA A 372 -15.58 34.97 -1.16
CA ALA A 372 -14.22 35.50 -0.95
C ALA A 372 -13.69 35.23 0.46
N LEU A 373 -14.54 35.36 1.49
CA LEU A 373 -14.15 35.05 2.88
C LEU A 373 -13.80 33.56 3.06
N GLN A 374 -14.54 32.67 2.40
CA GLN A 374 -14.23 31.23 2.41
C GLN A 374 -12.92 30.93 1.69
N GLU A 375 -12.66 31.61 0.56
CA GLU A 375 -11.43 31.48 -0.21
C GLU A 375 -10.20 31.95 0.60
N SER A 376 -10.26 33.13 1.24
CA SER A 376 -9.15 33.60 2.10
C SER A 376 -8.92 32.70 3.32
N LEU A 377 -9.98 32.13 3.91
CA LEU A 377 -9.83 31.16 5.01
C LEU A 377 -9.22 29.83 4.52
N LYS A 378 -9.57 29.38 3.31
CA LYS A 378 -8.97 28.20 2.69
C LYS A 378 -7.49 28.43 2.41
N GLY A 379 -7.12 29.57 1.83
CA GLY A 379 -5.72 29.94 1.60
C GLY A 379 -4.90 29.99 2.91
N LEU A 380 -5.49 30.49 4.00
CA LEU A 380 -4.85 30.46 5.32
C LEU A 380 -4.68 29.04 5.88
N LYS A 381 -5.65 28.13 5.63
CA LYS A 381 -5.55 26.72 6.00
C LYS A 381 -4.41 26.04 5.24
N ASP A 382 -4.40 26.19 3.92
CA ASP A 382 -3.42 25.58 3.03
C ASP A 382 -2.00 26.07 3.36
N LEU A 383 -1.83 27.36 3.66
CA LEU A 383 -0.56 27.92 4.13
C LEU A 383 -0.07 27.26 5.44
N GLY A 384 -0.97 27.00 6.38
CA GLY A 384 -0.67 26.29 7.63
C GLY A 384 -0.26 24.84 7.40
N GLN A 385 -0.93 24.15 6.47
CA GLN A 385 -0.68 22.75 6.14
C GLN A 385 0.62 22.56 5.36
N ILE A 386 0.87 23.37 4.33
CA ILE A 386 2.06 23.28 3.45
C ILE A 386 3.35 23.53 4.23
N HIS A 387 3.33 24.42 5.22
CA HIS A 387 4.50 24.81 5.98
C HIS A 387 4.54 24.23 7.41
N SER A 388 3.70 23.23 7.70
CA SER A 388 3.69 22.51 8.98
C SER A 388 3.50 23.42 10.21
N TYR A 389 2.50 24.32 10.17
CA TYR A 389 2.08 25.19 11.29
C TYR A 389 0.67 24.82 11.78
N PRO A 390 0.50 23.80 12.65
CA PRO A 390 -0.80 23.28 13.07
C PRO A 390 -1.75 24.32 13.68
N GLY A 391 -1.22 25.31 14.41
CA GLY A 391 -2.04 26.37 15.00
C GLY A 391 -2.67 27.32 13.98
N VAL A 392 -2.03 27.52 12.82
CA VAL A 392 -2.57 28.31 11.70
C VAL A 392 -3.67 27.53 11.00
N GLU A 393 -3.40 26.27 10.67
CA GLU A 393 -4.35 25.34 10.05
C GLU A 393 -5.62 25.18 10.89
N GLN A 394 -5.48 24.83 12.18
CA GLN A 394 -6.60 24.62 13.10
C GLN A 394 -7.43 25.88 13.30
N THR A 395 -6.80 27.07 13.25
CA THR A 395 -7.50 28.34 13.35
C THR A 395 -8.39 28.55 12.13
N ALA A 396 -7.85 28.36 10.92
CA ALA A 396 -8.59 28.53 9.67
C ALA A 396 -9.73 27.51 9.56
N GLU A 397 -9.45 26.23 9.80
CA GLU A 397 -10.42 25.14 9.70
C GLU A 397 -11.60 25.31 10.65
N ARG A 398 -11.34 25.61 11.93
CA ARG A 398 -12.41 25.80 12.91
C ARG A 398 -13.25 27.03 12.60
N LEU A 399 -12.66 28.08 12.03
CA LEU A 399 -13.40 29.27 11.60
C LEU A 399 -14.29 28.99 10.40
N ILE A 400 -13.80 28.25 9.39
CA ILE A 400 -14.61 27.79 8.24
C ILE A 400 -15.86 27.07 8.75
N HIS A 401 -15.68 26.11 9.65
CA HIS A 401 -16.78 25.34 10.23
C HIS A 401 -17.74 26.22 11.05
N ILE A 402 -17.23 27.14 11.88
CA ILE A 402 -18.08 28.07 12.64
C ILE A 402 -18.93 28.96 11.72
N PHE A 403 -18.35 29.46 10.62
CA PHE A 403 -19.06 30.32 9.67
C PHE A 403 -20.09 29.55 8.83
N GLN A 404 -19.78 28.32 8.43
CA GLN A 404 -20.73 27.41 7.77
C GLN A 404 -21.92 27.11 8.68
N GLN A 405 -21.67 26.75 9.94
CA GLN A 405 -22.72 26.46 10.93
C GLN A 405 -23.61 27.67 11.25
N ALA A 406 -23.06 28.88 11.18
CA ALA A 406 -23.82 30.11 11.43
C ALA A 406 -24.75 30.53 10.26
N GLY A 407 -24.76 29.79 9.15
CA GLY A 407 -25.85 29.75 8.18
C GLY A 407 -26.04 31.00 7.30
N GLY A 408 -24.96 31.68 6.91
CA GLY A 408 -24.92 32.66 5.80
C GLY A 408 -25.85 33.89 5.88
N LYS A 409 -26.63 34.07 6.95
CA LYS A 409 -27.68 35.12 7.04
C LYS A 409 -27.59 36.04 8.26
N THR A 410 -26.46 36.05 8.93
CA THR A 410 -26.25 36.93 10.08
C THR A 410 -24.97 37.72 9.85
N PRO A 411 -24.94 39.05 10.04
CA PRO A 411 -23.68 39.81 9.99
C PRO A 411 -22.84 39.32 11.18
N LEU A 412 -21.94 38.36 10.91
CA LEU A 412 -21.45 37.45 11.93
C LEU A 412 -20.49 38.11 12.93
N VAL A 413 -20.07 39.36 12.70
CA VAL A 413 -19.02 39.99 13.51
C VAL A 413 -19.25 41.50 13.69
N SER A 414 -20.48 41.95 13.98
CA SER A 414 -20.76 43.39 14.15
C SER A 414 -20.59 43.90 15.60
N GLY A 415 -20.01 43.10 16.51
CA GLY A 415 -20.11 43.27 17.97
C GLY A 415 -18.82 42.97 18.78
N GLU A 416 -18.98 42.30 19.92
CA GLU A 416 -17.90 41.93 20.86
C GLU A 416 -16.98 40.83 20.32
N GLU A 417 -17.35 40.23 19.18
CA GLU A 417 -16.67 39.11 18.53
C GLU A 417 -15.54 39.56 17.59
N ARG A 418 -15.61 40.80 17.07
CA ARG A 418 -14.57 41.37 16.20
C ARG A 418 -13.21 41.49 16.90
N PRO A 419 -13.13 41.98 18.15
CA PRO A 419 -11.88 42.01 18.91
C PRO A 419 -11.38 40.61 19.29
N LEU A 420 -12.27 39.62 19.42
CA LEU A 420 -11.88 38.23 19.70
C LEU A 420 -11.24 37.58 18.46
N LEU A 421 -11.83 37.76 17.29
CA LEU A 421 -11.27 37.33 16.00
C LEU A 421 -9.94 38.03 15.71
N ALA A 422 -9.89 39.37 15.84
CA ALA A 422 -8.63 40.10 15.68
C ALA A 422 -7.58 39.64 16.70
N GLY A 423 -7.98 39.37 17.94
CA GLY A 423 -7.09 38.86 18.98
C GLY A 423 -6.66 37.41 18.80
N LEU A 424 -7.33 36.63 17.96
CA LEU A 424 -6.95 35.28 17.56
C LEU A 424 -5.94 35.36 16.41
N PHE A 425 -6.24 36.12 15.36
CA PHE A 425 -5.30 36.28 14.23
C PHE A 425 -4.00 36.98 14.62
N ASN A 426 -4.03 37.95 15.54
CA ASN A 426 -2.83 38.61 16.04
C ASN A 426 -1.87 37.67 16.79
N ILE A 427 -2.35 36.51 17.25
CA ILE A 427 -1.51 35.52 17.92
C ILE A 427 -0.75 34.66 16.91
N LEU A 428 -1.28 34.48 15.68
CA LEU A 428 -0.68 33.56 14.70
C LEU A 428 0.77 33.93 14.33
N PRO A 429 1.14 35.21 14.12
CA PRO A 429 2.55 35.57 13.91
C PRO A 429 3.46 35.25 15.12
N GLU A 430 2.97 35.47 16.34
CA GLU A 430 3.71 35.16 17.57
C GLU A 430 3.81 33.64 17.80
N TYR A 431 2.79 32.90 17.39
CA TYR A 431 2.78 31.43 17.37
C TYR A 431 3.79 30.89 16.37
N ILE A 432 3.86 31.41 15.15
CA ILE A 432 4.88 31.00 14.15
C ILE A 432 6.29 31.24 14.71
N ASP A 433 6.51 32.37 15.38
CA ASP A 433 7.76 32.65 16.07
C ASP A 433 8.03 31.65 17.18
N ALA A 434 7.01 31.24 17.94
CA ALA A 434 7.14 30.27 19.00
C ALA A 434 7.44 28.86 18.46
N VAL A 435 6.83 28.45 17.35
CA VAL A 435 7.07 27.17 16.67
C VAL A 435 8.52 27.08 16.18
N VAL A 436 9.04 28.17 15.60
CA VAL A 436 10.45 28.26 15.17
C VAL A 436 11.42 28.16 16.37
N ASN A 437 10.97 28.51 17.58
CA ASN A 437 11.77 28.47 18.81
C ASN A 437 11.38 27.32 19.76
N GLU A 438 10.57 26.34 19.31
CA GLU A 438 10.09 25.19 20.10
C GLU A 438 9.37 25.58 21.41
N GLN A 439 8.57 26.65 21.36
CA GLN A 439 7.83 27.22 22.51
C GLN A 439 6.33 27.36 22.24
N GLU A 440 5.79 26.49 21.40
CA GLU A 440 4.44 26.62 20.83
C GLU A 440 3.29 26.24 21.77
N ASP A 441 3.54 25.40 22.79
CA ASP A 441 2.50 24.85 23.68
C ASP A 441 1.61 25.94 24.31
N SER A 442 2.23 27.00 24.85
CA SER A 442 1.50 28.09 25.49
C SER A 442 0.65 28.89 24.50
N TYR A 443 1.05 28.94 23.23
CA TYR A 443 0.32 29.64 22.18
C TYR A 443 -0.81 28.78 21.62
N MET A 444 -0.59 27.47 21.48
CA MET A 444 -1.62 26.51 21.10
C MET A 444 -2.77 26.49 22.12
N GLU A 445 -2.47 26.44 23.41
CA GLU A 445 -3.49 26.52 24.47
C GLU A 445 -4.30 27.83 24.36
N SER A 446 -3.64 28.96 24.09
CA SER A 446 -4.30 30.26 23.92
C SER A 446 -5.17 30.34 22.66
N ILE A 447 -4.70 29.78 21.54
CA ILE A 447 -5.44 29.67 20.27
C ILE A 447 -6.71 28.84 20.49
N LEU A 448 -6.59 27.68 21.12
CA LEU A 448 -7.71 26.78 21.40
C LEU A 448 -8.73 27.40 22.37
N GLU A 449 -8.29 28.09 23.43
CA GLU A 449 -9.17 28.79 24.36
C GLU A 449 -9.98 29.88 23.63
N LYS A 450 -9.32 30.66 22.76
CA LYS A 450 -9.96 31.72 21.98
C LYS A 450 -10.93 31.19 20.94
N LEU A 451 -10.58 30.12 20.23
CA LEU A 451 -11.47 29.43 19.30
C LEU A 451 -12.71 28.88 20.02
N THR A 452 -12.52 28.29 21.20
CA THR A 452 -13.61 27.78 22.03
C THR A 452 -14.54 28.92 22.50
N LEU A 453 -13.96 30.02 22.97
CA LEU A 453 -14.71 31.22 23.34
C LEU A 453 -15.47 31.80 22.14
N LEU A 454 -14.83 31.87 20.98
CA LEU A 454 -15.42 32.40 19.75
C LEU A 454 -16.58 31.52 19.26
N LYS A 455 -16.38 30.19 19.20
CA LYS A 455 -17.43 29.20 18.91
C LYS A 455 -18.61 29.38 19.86
N SER A 456 -18.33 29.53 21.16
CA SER A 456 -19.36 29.73 22.17
C SER A 456 -20.13 31.05 22.00
N ARG A 457 -19.51 32.10 21.45
CA ARG A 457 -20.16 33.42 21.25
C ARG A 457 -20.93 33.49 19.94
N LEU A 458 -20.35 32.97 18.85
CA LEU A 458 -20.95 33.01 17.52
C LEU A 458 -22.10 32.02 17.37
N LEU A 459 -22.01 30.85 18.02
CA LEU A 459 -23.04 29.82 17.95
C LEU A 459 -24.02 29.85 19.15
N LYS A 460 -23.73 30.58 20.24
CA LYS A 460 -24.69 30.80 21.34
C LYS A 460 -25.23 32.22 21.36
N ARG A 461 -26.36 32.41 20.68
CA ARG A 461 -27.39 33.34 21.17
C ARG A 461 -28.42 32.58 22.00
N GLU A 462 -27.96 31.85 23.02
CA GLU A 462 -28.77 31.45 24.18
C GLU A 462 -27.83 31.25 25.38
N ALA A 463 -28.20 31.84 26.52
CA ALA A 463 -27.32 32.13 27.67
C ALA A 463 -26.65 30.88 28.29
N PRO A 464 -25.50 31.02 28.99
CA PRO A 464 -24.90 29.94 29.73
C PRO A 464 -25.87 29.47 30.83
N VAL A 465 -26.29 28.23 30.69
CA VAL A 465 -27.14 27.51 31.63
C VAL A 465 -26.27 27.18 32.85
N GLY A 466 -26.62 27.71 34.02
CA GLY A 466 -25.93 27.39 35.27
C GLY A 466 -26.02 25.89 35.57
N ALA A 467 -25.08 25.38 36.36
CA ALA A 467 -24.93 23.97 36.71
C ALA A 467 -26.23 23.22 37.09
N SER A 468 -27.27 23.91 37.60
CA SER A 468 -28.58 23.28 37.89
C SER A 468 -29.40 22.87 36.67
N ALA A 469 -29.05 23.34 35.47
CA ALA A 469 -29.80 23.05 34.26
C ALA A 469 -29.03 22.21 33.23
N VAL A 470 -27.73 21.95 33.43
CA VAL A 470 -27.06 20.78 32.84
C VAL A 470 -27.71 19.50 33.38
N GLU A 471 -27.92 19.43 34.69
CA GLU A 471 -28.62 18.32 35.34
C GLU A 471 -30.08 18.20 34.84
N THR A 472 -30.75 19.33 34.59
CA THR A 472 -32.12 19.32 34.01
C THR A 472 -32.12 18.85 32.54
N VAL A 473 -31.12 19.23 31.75
CA VAL A 473 -30.98 18.82 30.33
C VAL A 473 -30.55 17.37 30.22
N GLN A 474 -29.65 16.88 31.06
CA GLN A 474 -29.27 15.46 31.12
C GLN A 474 -30.45 14.58 31.54
N ILE A 475 -31.25 15.00 32.54
CA ILE A 475 -32.48 14.27 32.91
C ILE A 475 -33.49 14.27 31.75
N ALA A 476 -33.67 15.40 31.06
CA ALA A 476 -34.57 15.48 29.92
C ALA A 476 -34.07 14.65 28.72
N PHE A 477 -32.75 14.62 28.50
CA PHE A 477 -32.13 13.82 27.46
C PHE A 477 -32.22 12.33 27.77
N GLN A 478 -32.01 11.91 29.02
CA GLN A 478 -32.22 10.53 29.45
C GLN A 478 -33.63 10.02 29.10
N GLU A 479 -34.66 10.84 29.31
CA GLU A 479 -36.04 10.46 28.96
C GLU A 479 -36.27 10.31 27.44
N VAL A 480 -35.50 11.03 26.62
CA VAL A 480 -35.57 10.98 25.15
C VAL A 480 -34.74 9.82 24.63
N ALA A 481 -33.47 9.72 25.04
CA ALA A 481 -32.58 8.61 24.73
C ALA A 481 -33.21 7.27 25.12
N GLY A 482 -33.85 7.20 26.29
CA GLY A 482 -34.51 5.96 26.70
C GLY A 482 -35.72 5.58 25.86
N LYS A 483 -36.47 6.55 25.31
CA LYS A 483 -37.55 6.25 24.35
C LYS A 483 -37.02 5.77 23.01
N TYR A 484 -35.87 6.28 22.59
CA TYR A 484 -35.20 5.86 21.37
C TYR A 484 -34.58 4.46 21.52
N ALA A 485 -33.92 4.19 22.65
CA ALA A 485 -33.43 2.86 23.00
C ALA A 485 -34.55 1.81 23.02
N ALA A 486 -35.72 2.11 23.59
CA ALA A 486 -36.87 1.21 23.56
C ALA A 486 -37.42 0.96 22.14
N GLN A 487 -37.36 1.95 21.25
CA GLN A 487 -37.76 1.79 19.84
C GLN A 487 -36.79 0.89 19.09
N LEU A 488 -35.48 1.09 19.29
CA LEU A 488 -34.42 0.26 18.72
C LEU A 488 -34.50 -1.18 19.25
N GLN A 489 -34.76 -1.35 20.55
CA GLN A 489 -34.94 -2.67 21.16
C GLN A 489 -36.12 -3.40 20.53
N HIS A 490 -37.24 -2.70 20.32
CA HIS A 490 -38.38 -3.28 19.64
C HIS A 490 -38.03 -3.70 18.21
N TYR A 491 -37.31 -2.86 17.45
CA TYR A 491 -36.86 -3.17 16.10
C TYR A 491 -35.99 -4.45 16.05
N VAL A 492 -34.98 -4.55 16.90
CA VAL A 492 -34.08 -5.72 16.96
C VAL A 492 -34.85 -7.02 17.26
N LEU A 493 -35.85 -6.95 18.14
CA LEU A 493 -36.68 -8.09 18.53
C LEU A 493 -37.82 -8.40 17.56
N THR A 494 -38.20 -7.48 16.67
CA THR A 494 -39.29 -7.69 15.69
C THR A 494 -38.86 -7.33 14.25
N PRO A 495 -38.49 -8.33 13.43
CA PRO A 495 -37.92 -8.12 12.09
C PRO A 495 -38.91 -7.62 11.00
N ASP A 496 -40.17 -7.32 11.35
CA ASP A 496 -41.19 -6.78 10.41
C ASP A 496 -41.34 -5.24 10.52
N ALA A 497 -40.53 -4.57 11.35
CA ALA A 497 -40.61 -3.12 11.57
C ALA A 497 -39.73 -2.33 10.57
N GLU A 498 -40.15 -1.12 10.18
CA GLU A 498 -39.32 -0.21 9.37
C GLU A 498 -38.08 0.24 10.18
N ALA A 499 -36.91 0.29 9.53
CA ALA A 499 -35.65 0.70 10.12
C ALA A 499 -35.74 2.12 10.69
N PRO A 500 -35.41 2.34 11.98
CA PRO A 500 -35.56 3.63 12.61
C PRO A 500 -34.27 4.47 12.44
N GLU A 501 -33.83 4.69 11.19
CA GLU A 501 -32.59 5.41 10.86
C GLU A 501 -32.56 6.81 11.49
N ALA A 502 -33.68 7.53 11.41
CA ALA A 502 -33.86 8.82 12.08
C ALA A 502 -33.74 8.76 13.61
N VAL A 503 -33.97 7.60 14.24
CA VAL A 503 -33.82 7.43 15.69
C VAL A 503 -32.35 7.35 16.07
N LEU A 504 -31.54 6.62 15.28
CA LEU A 504 -30.09 6.52 15.48
C LEU A 504 -29.40 7.87 15.23
N GLU A 505 -29.74 8.56 14.13
CA GLU A 505 -29.21 9.89 13.83
C GLU A 505 -29.50 10.89 14.96
N ASN A 506 -30.73 10.89 15.49
CA ASN A 506 -31.09 11.74 16.61
C ASN A 506 -30.35 11.35 17.90
N LEU A 507 -30.19 10.05 18.17
CA LEU A 507 -29.45 9.58 19.34
C LEU A 507 -27.98 10.02 19.26
N LEU A 508 -27.34 9.82 18.10
CA LEU A 508 -25.95 10.20 17.82
C LEU A 508 -25.75 11.72 17.97
N PHE A 509 -26.59 12.52 17.31
CA PHE A 509 -26.55 13.99 17.35
C PHE A 509 -26.55 14.54 18.79
N TRP A 510 -27.39 13.99 19.66
CA TRP A 510 -27.46 14.46 21.04
C TRP A 510 -26.34 13.87 21.92
N SER A 511 -25.86 12.66 21.64
CA SER A 511 -24.72 12.04 22.32
C SER A 511 -23.45 12.87 22.14
N GLU A 512 -23.14 13.35 20.93
CA GLU A 512 -21.98 14.22 20.66
C GLU A 512 -21.91 15.44 21.59
N THR A 513 -23.07 15.95 22.00
CA THR A 513 -23.16 17.16 22.83
C THR A 513 -23.26 16.86 24.33
N LEU A 514 -23.89 15.75 24.72
CA LEU A 514 -24.29 15.50 26.11
C LEU A 514 -23.62 14.27 26.76
N VAL A 515 -23.20 13.29 25.97
CA VAL A 515 -22.55 12.04 26.41
C VAL A 515 -21.53 11.60 25.34
N PRO A 516 -20.37 12.28 25.22
CA PRO A 516 -19.39 12.00 24.16
C PRO A 516 -18.90 10.54 24.16
N ASP A 517 -18.74 9.95 25.34
CA ASP A 517 -18.31 8.55 25.50
C ASP A 517 -19.28 7.53 24.84
N ALA A 518 -20.54 7.92 24.60
CA ALA A 518 -21.54 7.06 23.96
C ALA A 518 -21.46 7.05 22.43
N VAL A 519 -20.76 8.00 21.80
CA VAL A 519 -20.77 8.22 20.35
C VAL A 519 -20.30 6.98 19.61
N GLU A 520 -19.12 6.45 19.93
CA GLU A 520 -18.53 5.28 19.27
C GLU A 520 -19.44 4.04 19.39
N THR A 521 -20.07 3.86 20.55
CA THR A 521 -20.99 2.72 20.76
C THR A 521 -22.27 2.86 19.95
N VAL A 522 -22.81 4.07 19.82
CA VAL A 522 -24.01 4.34 19.00
C VAL A 522 -23.68 4.16 17.51
N GLU A 523 -22.48 4.54 17.07
CA GLU A 523 -22.00 4.29 15.70
C GLU A 523 -21.79 2.80 15.43
N ALA A 524 -21.23 2.03 16.37
CA ALA A 524 -21.10 0.59 16.26
C ALA A 524 -22.47 -0.09 16.12
N LEU A 525 -23.47 0.36 16.89
CA LEU A 525 -24.85 -0.10 16.73
C LEU A 525 -25.43 0.29 15.36
N GLN A 526 -25.16 1.51 14.89
CA GLN A 526 -25.62 1.96 13.57
C GLN A 526 -25.04 1.09 12.45
N ARG A 527 -23.74 0.80 12.48
CA ARG A 527 -23.08 -0.10 11.50
C ARG A 527 -23.72 -1.48 11.51
N LEU A 528 -23.89 -2.07 12.70
CA LEU A 528 -24.52 -3.38 12.86
C LEU A 528 -25.96 -3.41 12.30
N LEU A 529 -26.74 -2.35 12.52
CA LEU A 529 -28.14 -2.27 12.07
C LEU A 529 -28.31 -1.85 10.60
N ALA A 530 -27.34 -1.14 10.03
CA ALA A 530 -27.32 -0.72 8.63
C ALA A 530 -26.84 -1.82 7.68
N ALA A 531 -26.03 -2.76 8.17
CA ALA A 531 -25.56 -3.90 7.39
C ALA A 531 -26.69 -4.94 7.18
N ASP A 532 -26.71 -5.59 6.01
CA ASP A 532 -27.61 -6.73 5.67
C ASP A 532 -27.36 -7.98 6.56
N LEU A 533 -26.50 -7.83 7.57
CA LEU A 533 -26.14 -8.80 8.60
C LEU A 533 -27.22 -8.97 9.68
N THR A 534 -28.14 -8.00 9.84
CA THR A 534 -29.25 -8.11 10.83
C THR A 534 -30.18 -9.29 10.55
N ALA A 535 -30.30 -9.69 9.28
CA ALA A 535 -31.04 -10.88 8.88
C ALA A 535 -30.39 -12.19 9.38
N GLN A 536 -29.06 -12.16 9.58
CA GLN A 536 -28.24 -13.32 9.97
C GLN A 536 -28.17 -13.50 11.49
N MET A 537 -28.55 -12.48 12.28
CA MET A 537 -28.55 -12.53 13.75
C MET A 537 -29.48 -13.63 14.28
N GLU A 538 -28.92 -14.51 15.12
CA GLU A 538 -29.69 -15.52 15.85
C GLU A 538 -30.50 -14.88 16.99
N ASP A 539 -31.43 -15.66 17.57
CA ASP A 539 -32.23 -15.20 18.72
C ASP A 539 -31.36 -14.76 19.91
N ALA A 540 -30.19 -15.38 20.09
CA ALA A 540 -29.23 -15.01 21.14
C ALA A 540 -28.56 -13.65 20.88
N ASP A 541 -28.17 -13.38 19.63
CA ASP A 541 -27.55 -12.12 19.23
C ASP A 541 -28.55 -10.96 19.35
N ARG A 542 -29.80 -11.20 18.95
CA ARG A 542 -30.90 -10.24 19.10
C ARG A 542 -31.17 -9.91 20.56
N GLU A 543 -31.15 -10.92 21.43
CA GLU A 543 -31.36 -10.71 22.87
C GLU A 543 -30.17 -9.96 23.51
N MET A 544 -28.93 -10.22 23.08
CA MET A 544 -27.75 -9.46 23.54
C MET A 544 -27.88 -7.98 23.23
N VAL A 545 -28.15 -7.62 21.96
CA VAL A 545 -28.34 -6.21 21.55
C VAL A 545 -29.55 -5.59 22.25
N ALA A 546 -30.64 -6.35 22.43
CA ALA A 546 -31.82 -5.88 23.14
C ALA A 546 -31.56 -5.59 24.63
N GLU A 547 -30.68 -6.35 25.29
CA GLU A 547 -30.28 -6.12 26.68
C GLU A 547 -29.39 -4.88 26.81
N LEU A 548 -28.46 -4.67 25.87
CA LEU A 548 -27.68 -3.42 25.79
C LEU A 548 -28.61 -2.21 25.70
N LEU A 549 -29.56 -2.24 24.76
CA LEU A 549 -30.55 -1.17 24.60
C LEU A 549 -31.45 -1.01 25.84
N ARG A 550 -31.74 -2.08 26.58
CA ARG A 550 -32.48 -2.01 27.85
C ARG A 550 -31.72 -1.21 28.90
N THR A 551 -30.39 -1.33 28.94
CA THR A 551 -29.58 -0.51 29.87
C THR A 551 -29.66 0.97 29.51
N TRP A 552 -29.67 1.29 28.21
CA TRP A 552 -29.77 2.65 27.69
C TRP A 552 -31.11 3.31 28.04
N GLU A 553 -32.20 2.53 28.10
CA GLU A 553 -33.52 3.03 28.50
C GLU A 553 -33.50 3.82 29.82
N THR A 554 -32.67 3.39 30.77
CA THR A 554 -32.68 3.93 32.13
C THR A 554 -31.40 4.66 32.52
N ALA A 555 -30.28 4.35 31.87
CA ALA A 555 -28.96 4.79 32.33
C ALA A 555 -28.10 5.50 31.28
N PHE A 556 -28.55 5.73 30.05
CA PHE A 556 -27.78 6.36 28.95
C PHE A 556 -26.84 7.53 29.35
N THR A 557 -27.34 8.51 30.11
CA THR A 557 -26.61 9.71 30.53
C THR A 557 -25.80 9.52 31.82
N SER A 558 -25.99 8.40 32.50
CA SER A 558 -25.32 8.02 33.74
C SER A 558 -24.37 6.81 33.59
N THR A 559 -24.34 6.21 32.40
CA THR A 559 -23.40 5.14 32.02
C THR A 559 -21.98 5.69 32.03
N SER A 560 -21.03 4.96 32.62
CA SER A 560 -19.62 5.36 32.63
C SER A 560 -18.95 5.12 31.27
N GLY A 561 -17.89 5.85 30.98
CA GLY A 561 -17.08 5.64 29.77
C GLY A 561 -16.58 4.20 29.62
N GLU A 562 -16.11 3.56 30.70
CA GLU A 562 -15.70 2.14 30.70
C GLU A 562 -16.85 1.20 30.30
N THR A 563 -18.08 1.51 30.71
CA THR A 563 -19.26 0.71 30.34
C THR A 563 -19.58 0.92 28.86
N TRP A 564 -19.48 2.15 28.35
CA TRP A 564 -19.65 2.43 26.92
C TRP A 564 -18.62 1.69 26.07
N GLU A 565 -17.34 1.75 26.43
CA GLU A 565 -16.25 1.05 25.75
C GLU A 565 -16.49 -0.47 25.71
N ALA A 566 -16.88 -1.07 26.83
CA ALA A 566 -17.21 -2.49 26.89
C ALA A 566 -18.40 -2.87 26.00
N GLN A 567 -19.43 -2.01 25.92
CA GLN A 567 -20.58 -2.22 25.05
C GLN A 567 -20.21 -2.05 23.57
N CYS A 568 -19.30 -1.14 23.24
CA CYS A 568 -18.76 -0.95 21.89
C CYS A 568 -18.06 -2.23 21.41
N MET A 569 -17.14 -2.77 22.23
CA MET A 569 -16.42 -4.00 21.92
C MET A 569 -17.35 -5.20 21.69
N GLN A 570 -18.46 -5.30 22.45
CA GLN A 570 -19.45 -6.37 22.26
C GLN A 570 -20.18 -6.27 20.91
N LEU A 571 -20.53 -5.06 20.48
CA LEU A 571 -21.20 -4.83 19.20
C LEU A 571 -20.26 -5.10 18.02
N GLU A 572 -18.99 -4.69 18.13
CA GLU A 572 -17.99 -4.93 17.09
C GLU A 572 -17.59 -6.40 16.97
N ALA A 573 -17.46 -7.12 18.09
CA ALA A 573 -17.22 -8.56 18.08
C ALA A 573 -18.36 -9.33 17.41
N LEU A 574 -19.61 -8.92 17.66
CA LEU A 574 -20.78 -9.52 17.01
C LEU A 574 -20.78 -9.23 15.50
N GLN A 575 -20.43 -8.01 15.08
CA GLN A 575 -20.31 -7.65 13.67
C GLN A 575 -19.31 -8.57 12.95
N GLN A 576 -18.10 -8.73 13.51
CA GLN A 576 -17.06 -9.60 12.94
C GLN A 576 -17.50 -11.07 12.85
N GLN A 577 -18.23 -11.57 13.86
CA GLN A 577 -18.76 -12.93 13.87
C GLN A 577 -19.74 -13.16 12.70
N LEU A 578 -20.63 -12.20 12.44
CA LEU A 578 -21.62 -12.29 11.36
C LEU A 578 -20.96 -12.22 9.97
N GLU A 579 -19.99 -11.32 9.78
CA GLU A 579 -19.23 -11.20 8.53
C GLU A 579 -18.44 -12.47 8.19
N ALA A 580 -17.83 -13.10 9.19
CA ALA A 580 -17.13 -14.38 9.01
C ALA A 580 -18.08 -15.54 8.64
N SER A 581 -19.32 -15.51 9.13
CA SER A 581 -20.35 -16.51 8.82
C SER A 581 -20.84 -16.39 7.38
N ASP A 582 -21.08 -15.16 6.91
CA ASP A 582 -21.50 -14.89 5.53
C ASP A 582 -20.43 -15.32 4.51
N THR A 583 -19.17 -15.00 4.79
CA THR A 583 -18.03 -15.39 3.94
C THR A 583 -17.92 -16.92 3.80
N ARG A 584 -18.13 -17.68 4.88
CA ARG A 584 -18.12 -19.16 4.83
C ARG A 584 -19.30 -19.73 4.06
N ALA A 585 -20.48 -19.12 4.14
CA ALA A 585 -21.65 -19.55 3.38
C ALA A 585 -21.47 -19.32 1.87
N GLN A 586 -20.93 -18.17 1.49
CA GLN A 586 -20.63 -17.83 0.10
C GLN A 586 -19.55 -18.75 -0.49
N GLN A 587 -18.50 -19.06 0.27
CA GLN A 587 -17.45 -19.99 -0.16
C GLN A 587 -17.99 -21.42 -0.37
N ALA A 588 -18.90 -21.89 0.51
CA ALA A 588 -19.53 -23.20 0.35
C ALA A 588 -20.44 -23.28 -0.89
N GLU A 589 -21.16 -22.20 -1.22
CA GLU A 589 -21.98 -22.12 -2.44
C GLU A 589 -21.11 -22.10 -3.70
N ALA A 590 -20.00 -21.35 -3.68
CA ALA A 590 -19.04 -21.31 -4.78
C ALA A 590 -18.40 -22.68 -5.04
N VAL A 591 -17.96 -23.39 -3.99
CA VAL A 591 -17.41 -24.75 -4.09
C VAL A 591 -18.43 -25.72 -4.69
N ALA A 592 -19.69 -25.66 -4.24
CA ALA A 592 -20.76 -26.51 -4.78
C ALA A 592 -21.05 -26.23 -6.27
N ALA A 593 -21.03 -24.96 -6.68
CA ALA A 593 -21.21 -24.57 -8.08
C ALA A 593 -20.06 -25.06 -8.96
N PHE A 594 -18.82 -24.90 -8.50
CA PHE A 594 -17.63 -25.42 -9.17
C PHE A 594 -17.71 -26.96 -9.31
N GLN A 595 -18.02 -27.68 -8.23
CA GLN A 595 -18.18 -29.13 -8.27
C GLN A 595 -19.21 -29.58 -9.30
N ASP A 596 -20.39 -28.95 -9.36
CA ASP A 596 -21.45 -29.33 -10.30
C ASP A 596 -21.05 -29.14 -11.78
N VAL A 597 -20.36 -28.04 -12.09
CA VAL A 597 -19.90 -27.75 -13.45
C VAL A 597 -18.74 -28.65 -13.84
N THR A 598 -17.71 -28.73 -12.99
CA THR A 598 -16.46 -29.40 -13.32
C THR A 598 -16.64 -30.92 -13.35
N LEU A 599 -17.38 -31.53 -12.42
CA LEU A 599 -17.65 -32.97 -12.44
C LEU A 599 -18.46 -33.39 -13.68
N ARG A 600 -19.34 -32.52 -14.17
CA ARG A 600 -20.09 -32.76 -15.41
C ARG A 600 -19.16 -32.80 -16.62
N GLN A 601 -18.25 -31.83 -16.71
CA GLN A 601 -17.29 -31.73 -17.82
C GLN A 601 -16.27 -32.87 -17.82
N VAL A 602 -15.72 -33.23 -16.66
CA VAL A 602 -14.82 -34.40 -16.51
C VAL A 602 -15.53 -35.68 -16.97
N GLY A 603 -16.81 -35.85 -16.60
CA GLY A 603 -17.62 -36.98 -17.05
C GLY A 603 -17.84 -37.01 -18.57
N GLU A 604 -18.01 -35.84 -19.21
CA GLU A 604 -18.11 -35.72 -20.67
C GLU A 604 -16.80 -36.10 -21.37
N LEU A 605 -15.65 -35.63 -20.86
CA LEU A 605 -14.33 -36.00 -21.36
C LEU A 605 -14.05 -37.50 -21.22
N ALA A 606 -14.29 -38.06 -20.04
CA ALA A 606 -14.13 -39.49 -19.78
C ALA A 606 -15.02 -40.34 -20.69
N SER A 607 -16.26 -39.89 -20.95
CA SER A 607 -17.18 -40.56 -21.86
C SER A 607 -16.69 -40.51 -23.31
N THR A 608 -16.11 -39.38 -23.72
CA THR A 608 -15.54 -39.20 -25.06
C THR A 608 -14.44 -40.22 -25.27
N LEU A 609 -13.49 -40.32 -24.34
CA LEU A 609 -12.40 -41.33 -24.33
C LEU A 609 -12.84 -42.80 -24.30
N THR A 610 -14.13 -43.14 -24.30
CA THR A 610 -14.61 -44.53 -24.48
C THR A 610 -14.89 -44.92 -25.93
N HIS A 611 -14.88 -43.96 -26.86
CA HIS A 611 -15.15 -44.21 -28.27
C HIS A 611 -13.96 -44.83 -29.01
N GLU A 612 -14.19 -45.97 -29.67
CA GLU A 612 -13.20 -46.59 -30.56
C GLU A 612 -12.91 -45.67 -31.77
N GLY A 613 -11.64 -45.37 -32.02
CA GLY A 613 -11.19 -44.56 -33.16
C GLY A 613 -11.27 -43.04 -32.93
N ILE A 614 -11.14 -42.60 -31.67
CA ILE A 614 -11.00 -41.19 -31.33
C ILE A 614 -9.72 -40.60 -31.94
N ASP A 615 -9.81 -39.34 -32.33
CA ASP A 615 -8.67 -38.53 -32.67
C ASP A 615 -8.07 -37.98 -31.37
N LEU A 616 -7.06 -38.68 -30.83
CA LEU A 616 -6.41 -38.31 -29.57
C LEU A 616 -5.76 -36.94 -29.67
N GLY A 617 -5.20 -36.56 -30.81
CA GLY A 617 -4.58 -35.24 -30.97
C GLY A 617 -5.59 -34.10 -30.88
N LEU A 618 -6.75 -34.26 -31.54
CA LEU A 618 -7.84 -33.29 -31.41
C LEU A 618 -8.41 -33.27 -29.99
N PHE A 619 -8.59 -34.43 -29.35
CA PHE A 619 -9.09 -34.52 -27.98
C PHE A 619 -8.17 -33.82 -26.98
N ILE A 620 -6.85 -34.03 -27.08
CA ILE A 620 -5.86 -33.45 -26.17
C ILE A 620 -5.77 -31.93 -26.34
N LYS A 621 -5.52 -31.46 -27.58
CA LYS A 621 -5.30 -30.02 -27.84
C LYS A 621 -6.56 -29.18 -27.65
N LYS A 622 -7.73 -29.77 -27.89
CA LYS A 622 -8.99 -29.03 -27.86
C LYS A 622 -9.83 -29.35 -26.64
N ASP A 623 -10.26 -30.60 -26.48
CA ASP A 623 -11.24 -30.95 -25.46
C ASP A 623 -10.62 -30.94 -24.05
N LEU A 624 -9.42 -31.50 -23.89
CA LEU A 624 -8.71 -31.57 -22.60
C LEU A 624 -8.00 -30.24 -22.25
N GLY A 625 -7.32 -29.61 -23.21
CA GLY A 625 -6.69 -28.30 -23.04
C GLY A 625 -7.69 -27.20 -22.67
N GLU A 626 -8.79 -27.04 -23.42
CA GLU A 626 -9.83 -26.05 -23.07
C GLU A 626 -10.48 -26.33 -21.71
N PHE A 627 -10.52 -27.60 -21.27
CA PHE A 627 -11.04 -27.96 -19.96
C PHE A 627 -10.12 -27.48 -18.84
N PHE A 628 -8.81 -27.71 -18.92
CA PHE A 628 -7.87 -27.25 -17.90
C PHE A 628 -7.82 -25.72 -17.77
N VAL A 629 -7.81 -24.99 -18.89
CA VAL A 629 -7.86 -23.52 -18.87
C VAL A 629 -9.14 -23.00 -18.20
N ARG A 630 -10.31 -23.61 -18.50
CA ARG A 630 -11.55 -23.24 -17.81
C ARG A 630 -11.53 -23.60 -16.33
N CYS A 631 -10.86 -24.68 -15.94
CA CYS A 631 -10.71 -25.04 -14.54
C CYS A 631 -9.80 -24.08 -13.78
N GLN A 632 -8.73 -23.60 -14.42
CA GLN A 632 -7.88 -22.51 -13.92
C GLN A 632 -8.73 -21.27 -13.61
N ASP A 633 -9.44 -20.72 -14.61
CA ASP A 633 -10.28 -19.53 -14.45
C ASP A 633 -11.31 -19.66 -13.32
N ASN A 634 -11.95 -20.83 -13.22
CA ASN A 634 -12.99 -21.07 -12.22
C ASN A 634 -12.43 -21.43 -10.83
N SER A 635 -11.20 -21.89 -10.73
CA SER A 635 -10.54 -22.22 -9.46
C SER A 635 -10.07 -20.97 -8.70
N GLY A 636 -9.69 -19.91 -9.41
CA GLY A 636 -9.39 -18.60 -8.81
C GLY A 636 -10.61 -17.99 -8.09
N LEU A 637 -11.83 -18.27 -8.57
CA LEU A 637 -13.08 -17.85 -7.92
C LEU A 637 -13.33 -18.54 -6.57
N LEU A 638 -12.62 -19.63 -6.26
CA LEU A 638 -12.72 -20.36 -5.00
C LEU A 638 -11.68 -19.91 -3.94
N ASN A 639 -10.75 -19.02 -4.30
CA ASN A 639 -9.56 -18.69 -3.51
C ASN A 639 -8.75 -19.94 -3.11
N ASN A 640 -8.60 -20.92 -4.02
CA ASN A 640 -7.83 -22.13 -3.78
C ASN A 640 -6.59 -22.17 -4.70
N ALA A 641 -5.50 -21.58 -4.22
CA ALA A 641 -4.25 -21.43 -4.97
C ALA A 641 -3.59 -22.77 -5.34
N GLU A 642 -3.76 -23.82 -4.53
CA GLU A 642 -3.21 -25.15 -4.83
C GLU A 642 -3.93 -25.79 -6.03
N LEU A 643 -5.26 -25.62 -6.10
CA LEU A 643 -6.06 -26.11 -7.21
C LEU A 643 -5.78 -25.34 -8.50
N GLU A 644 -5.60 -24.02 -8.40
CA GLU A 644 -5.23 -23.15 -9.52
C GLU A 644 -3.86 -23.53 -10.10
N SER A 645 -2.85 -23.65 -9.25
CA SER A 645 -1.50 -24.07 -9.64
C SER A 645 -1.51 -25.42 -10.35
N MET A 646 -2.29 -26.38 -9.86
CA MET A 646 -2.41 -27.70 -10.48
C MET A 646 -2.95 -27.63 -11.92
N PHE A 647 -3.97 -26.80 -12.18
CA PHE A 647 -4.54 -26.69 -13.53
C PHE A 647 -3.64 -25.92 -14.49
N VAL A 648 -2.84 -24.98 -14.00
CA VAL A 648 -1.78 -24.32 -14.78
C VAL A 648 -0.74 -25.36 -15.22
N ASP A 649 -0.18 -26.11 -14.26
CA ASP A 649 0.85 -27.12 -14.56
C ASP A 649 0.36 -28.17 -15.57
N LEU A 650 -0.91 -28.60 -15.45
CA LEU A 650 -1.53 -29.55 -16.37
C LEU A 650 -1.78 -28.96 -17.77
N ALA A 651 -2.07 -27.66 -17.88
CA ALA A 651 -2.26 -26.97 -19.15
C ALA A 651 -0.93 -26.77 -19.88
N ASP A 652 0.10 -26.33 -19.17
CA ASP A 652 1.45 -26.12 -19.70
C ASP A 652 2.04 -27.44 -20.22
N GLN A 653 1.86 -28.54 -19.48
CA GLN A 653 2.26 -29.88 -19.92
C GLN A 653 1.59 -30.32 -21.23
N LEU A 654 0.43 -29.77 -21.59
CA LEU A 654 -0.25 -30.06 -22.86
C LEU A 654 0.16 -29.14 -24.01
N GLU A 655 0.64 -27.93 -23.72
CA GLU A 655 1.03 -26.95 -24.74
C GLU A 655 2.22 -27.46 -25.58
N ASP A 656 3.22 -28.02 -24.91
CA ASP A 656 4.44 -28.57 -25.52
C ASP A 656 4.27 -30.02 -26.03
N PHE A 657 3.13 -30.66 -25.77
CA PHE A 657 2.93 -32.07 -26.12
C PHE A 657 2.52 -32.23 -27.59
N ASP A 658 3.30 -33.02 -28.34
CA ASP A 658 2.99 -33.41 -29.72
C ASP A 658 2.27 -34.78 -29.75
N PRO A 659 0.95 -34.82 -30.07
CA PRO A 659 0.18 -36.06 -30.10
C PRO A 659 0.63 -37.04 -31.19
N GLU A 660 1.42 -36.60 -32.18
CA GLU A 660 1.97 -37.48 -33.21
C GLU A 660 3.03 -38.45 -32.65
N GLN A 661 3.55 -38.20 -31.44
CA GLN A 661 4.59 -39.00 -30.80
C GLN A 661 4.07 -40.21 -30.02
N ILE A 662 2.74 -40.35 -29.86
CA ILE A 662 2.10 -41.41 -29.06
C ILE A 662 2.40 -42.80 -29.67
N LEU A 663 3.11 -43.65 -28.92
CA LEU A 663 3.51 -44.99 -29.36
C LEU A 663 2.38 -46.02 -29.30
N ASP A 664 1.66 -46.04 -28.17
CA ASP A 664 0.53 -46.94 -27.91
C ASP A 664 -0.73 -46.11 -27.58
N PRO A 665 -1.56 -45.81 -28.60
CA PRO A 665 -2.81 -45.07 -28.40
C PRO A 665 -3.78 -45.73 -27.44
N GLU A 666 -3.79 -47.06 -27.30
CA GLU A 666 -4.69 -47.77 -26.38
C GLU A 666 -4.21 -47.60 -24.93
N GLU A 667 -2.90 -47.75 -24.69
CA GLU A 667 -2.29 -47.54 -23.36
C GLU A 667 -2.40 -46.07 -22.91
N PHE A 668 -2.13 -45.13 -23.82
CA PHE A 668 -2.27 -43.69 -23.57
C PHE A 668 -3.72 -43.29 -23.25
N GLN A 669 -4.69 -43.80 -24.03
CA GLN A 669 -6.11 -43.56 -23.82
C GLN A 669 -6.63 -44.12 -22.49
N ASP A 670 -6.16 -45.31 -22.08
CA ASP A 670 -6.50 -45.89 -20.78
C ASP A 670 -5.81 -45.14 -19.63
N GLY A 671 -4.60 -44.61 -19.83
CA GLY A 671 -3.90 -43.73 -18.89
C GLY A 671 -4.69 -42.44 -18.62
N LEU A 672 -5.07 -41.71 -19.67
CA LEU A 672 -5.89 -40.49 -19.56
C LEU A 672 -7.23 -40.75 -18.88
N ARG A 673 -7.87 -41.89 -19.14
CA ARG A 673 -9.12 -42.25 -18.44
C ARG A 673 -8.89 -42.44 -16.95
N GLY A 674 -7.81 -43.13 -16.56
CA GLY A 674 -7.45 -43.33 -15.16
C GLY A 674 -7.11 -42.03 -14.44
N PHE A 675 -6.48 -41.08 -15.14
CA PHE A 675 -6.23 -39.73 -14.63
C PHE A 675 -7.54 -38.96 -14.41
N LEU A 676 -8.44 -38.92 -15.40
CA LEU A 676 -9.72 -38.21 -15.27
C LEU A 676 -10.61 -38.79 -14.16
N GLU A 677 -10.56 -40.10 -13.92
CA GLU A 677 -11.27 -40.72 -12.78
C GLU A 677 -10.71 -40.23 -11.43
N GLN A 678 -9.39 -40.12 -11.28
CA GLN A 678 -8.78 -39.60 -10.04
C GLN A 678 -9.04 -38.11 -9.85
N LEU A 679 -8.99 -37.33 -10.94
CA LEU A 679 -9.33 -35.90 -10.91
C LEU A 679 -10.81 -35.72 -10.51
N GLN A 680 -11.71 -36.56 -11.03
CA GLN A 680 -13.12 -36.55 -10.67
C GLN A 680 -13.33 -36.82 -9.18
N ASP A 681 -12.65 -37.82 -8.63
CA ASP A 681 -12.73 -38.16 -7.20
C ASP A 681 -12.17 -37.03 -6.32
N GLY A 682 -11.07 -36.39 -6.74
CA GLY A 682 -10.50 -35.23 -6.05
C GLY A 682 -11.45 -34.03 -6.01
N ILE A 683 -12.02 -33.65 -7.15
CA ILE A 683 -12.98 -32.53 -7.24
C ILE A 683 -14.24 -32.84 -6.40
N ALA A 684 -14.71 -34.09 -6.39
CA ALA A 684 -15.86 -34.51 -5.59
C ALA A 684 -15.58 -34.48 -4.07
N ALA A 685 -14.32 -34.56 -3.66
CA ALA A 685 -13.91 -34.51 -2.25
C ALA A 685 -13.79 -33.08 -1.70
N LEU A 686 -13.81 -32.03 -2.55
CA LEU A 686 -13.75 -30.65 -2.09
C LEU A 686 -14.83 -30.37 -1.01
N PRO A 687 -14.46 -29.65 0.08
CA PRO A 687 -13.23 -28.89 0.28
C PRO A 687 -12.05 -29.68 0.92
N GLU A 688 -12.07 -31.01 0.95
CA GLU A 688 -10.93 -31.81 1.41
C GLU A 688 -9.74 -31.75 0.43
N ASP A 689 -8.52 -32.03 0.92
CA ASP A 689 -7.27 -31.93 0.15
C ASP A 689 -7.28 -32.85 -1.08
N ILE A 690 -7.00 -32.28 -2.24
CA ILE A 690 -6.80 -33.00 -3.50
C ILE A 690 -5.33 -33.43 -3.57
N PRO A 691 -5.01 -34.66 -3.99
CA PRO A 691 -3.62 -35.12 -4.11
C PRO A 691 -2.94 -34.54 -5.36
N VAL A 692 -2.65 -33.24 -5.34
CA VAL A 692 -2.09 -32.45 -6.46
C VAL A 692 -0.82 -33.09 -7.05
N ASP A 693 0.20 -33.33 -6.21
CA ASP A 693 1.48 -33.91 -6.66
C ASP A 693 1.30 -35.26 -7.36
N ALA A 694 0.36 -36.08 -6.89
CA ALA A 694 0.11 -37.40 -7.46
C ALA A 694 -0.58 -37.31 -8.83
N LEU A 695 -1.50 -36.36 -9.00
CA LEU A 695 -2.19 -36.10 -10.27
C LEU A 695 -1.23 -35.56 -11.33
N ILE A 696 -0.39 -34.57 -10.98
CA ILE A 696 0.62 -34.01 -11.89
C ILE A 696 1.63 -35.09 -12.30
N THR A 697 2.14 -35.87 -11.34
CA THR A 697 3.09 -36.96 -11.63
C THR A 697 2.46 -38.02 -12.54
N GLN A 698 1.20 -38.40 -12.26
CA GLN A 698 0.49 -39.36 -13.10
C GLN A 698 0.30 -38.83 -14.54
N PHE A 699 -0.01 -37.55 -14.69
CA PHE A 699 -0.19 -36.94 -16.00
C PHE A 699 1.13 -36.89 -16.79
N ASP A 700 2.23 -36.49 -16.15
CA ASP A 700 3.57 -36.51 -16.74
C ASP A 700 3.99 -37.94 -17.16
N GLU A 701 3.72 -38.96 -16.34
CA GLU A 701 3.95 -40.36 -16.70
C GLU A 701 3.16 -40.80 -17.96
N ILE A 702 1.95 -40.29 -18.14
CA ILE A 702 1.12 -40.57 -19.33
C ILE A 702 1.72 -39.89 -20.56
N LEU A 703 2.16 -38.63 -20.45
CA LEU A 703 2.77 -37.89 -21.56
C LEU A 703 4.10 -38.49 -22.00
N ASN A 704 4.86 -39.08 -21.08
CA ASN A 704 6.13 -39.77 -21.35
C ASN A 704 6.01 -41.13 -22.08
N LEU A 705 4.80 -41.55 -22.48
CA LEU A 705 4.57 -42.73 -23.35
C LEU A 705 4.89 -42.46 -24.83
N VAL A 706 6.00 -41.77 -25.11
CA VAL A 706 6.51 -41.33 -26.43
C VAL A 706 7.92 -41.92 -26.73
N VAL A 707 8.33 -41.93 -28.00
CA VAL A 707 9.43 -42.70 -28.68
C VAL A 707 10.67 -43.15 -27.85
N ASP A 708 11.11 -44.40 -28.06
CA ASP A 708 12.43 -44.95 -27.66
C ASP A 708 13.55 -44.39 -28.58
N GLU A 709 14.48 -43.63 -28.02
CA GLU A 709 15.58 -42.87 -28.69
C GLU A 709 16.56 -43.70 -29.55
N SER A 710 16.32 -44.99 -29.81
CA SER A 710 17.31 -45.89 -30.40
C SER A 710 17.23 -46.14 -31.92
N GLU A 711 16.29 -45.55 -32.69
CA GLU A 711 16.11 -45.90 -34.12
C GLU A 711 16.11 -44.78 -35.20
N LEU A 712 16.40 -43.51 -34.92
CA LEU A 712 16.29 -42.44 -35.95
C LEU A 712 17.57 -41.60 -36.18
N ASP A 713 18.66 -42.24 -36.61
CA ASP A 713 19.83 -41.56 -37.23
C ASP A 713 19.92 -41.80 -38.76
N ALA A 714 18.79 -42.00 -39.46
CA ALA A 714 18.83 -42.20 -40.90
C ALA A 714 17.55 -41.81 -41.65
N ALA A 715 17.65 -40.68 -42.35
CA ALA A 715 16.96 -40.31 -43.59
C ALA A 715 15.66 -39.49 -43.51
N ALA A 716 15.89 -38.18 -43.66
CA ALA A 716 15.14 -37.22 -44.49
C ALA A 716 13.87 -36.55 -43.92
N ALA A 717 14.02 -35.22 -43.73
CA ALA A 717 13.01 -34.15 -43.56
C ALA A 717 11.91 -34.13 -44.67
N PRO A 718 10.85 -33.27 -44.67
CA PRO A 718 10.64 -32.02 -43.87
C PRO A 718 9.17 -31.69 -43.44
N VAL A 719 8.98 -30.46 -42.93
CA VAL A 719 7.80 -29.55 -42.96
C VAL A 719 6.98 -29.45 -41.66
N GLY A 720 7.33 -28.46 -40.85
CA GLY A 720 6.54 -27.96 -39.71
C GLY A 720 7.14 -26.67 -39.13
N GLU A 721 8.46 -26.59 -39.11
CA GLU A 721 9.24 -25.46 -38.57
C GLU A 721 9.33 -24.24 -39.50
N ALA A 722 8.61 -24.20 -40.63
CA ALA A 722 8.81 -23.15 -41.63
C ALA A 722 8.03 -21.84 -41.38
N GLU A 723 7.04 -21.82 -40.48
CA GLU A 723 6.27 -20.59 -40.19
C GLU A 723 6.76 -19.87 -38.92
N GLU A 724 7.24 -20.62 -37.92
CA GLU A 724 7.77 -20.03 -36.69
C GLU A 724 9.25 -19.62 -36.84
N ALA A 725 10.03 -20.39 -37.62
CA ALA A 725 11.37 -19.96 -38.02
C ALA A 725 11.36 -18.78 -38.98
N LEU A 726 10.28 -18.55 -39.75
CA LEU A 726 10.13 -17.35 -40.59
C LEU A 726 9.84 -16.09 -39.77
N MET A 727 9.22 -16.22 -38.58
CA MET A 727 8.95 -15.09 -37.69
C MET A 727 10.17 -14.75 -36.83
N ALA A 728 10.88 -15.78 -36.34
CA ALA A 728 12.14 -15.61 -35.64
C ALA A 728 13.26 -15.12 -36.57
N ASP A 729 13.42 -15.67 -37.79
CA ASP A 729 14.38 -15.15 -38.78
C ASP A 729 14.03 -13.72 -39.22
N PHE A 730 12.77 -13.27 -39.14
CA PHE A 730 12.35 -11.91 -39.53
C PHE A 730 12.74 -10.89 -38.46
N LEU A 731 12.54 -11.20 -37.18
CA LEU A 731 12.93 -10.37 -36.03
C LEU A 731 14.46 -10.37 -35.82
N GLU A 732 15.12 -11.50 -36.06
CA GLU A 732 16.58 -11.60 -36.01
C GLU A 732 17.24 -10.93 -37.25
N ALA A 733 16.56 -10.88 -38.41
CA ALA A 733 16.99 -10.13 -39.59
C ALA A 733 16.76 -8.61 -39.46
N GLU A 734 15.76 -8.16 -38.72
CA GLU A 734 15.49 -6.74 -38.46
C GLU A 734 16.52 -6.16 -37.47
N ALA A 735 16.82 -6.90 -36.39
CA ALA A 735 17.90 -6.57 -35.47
C ALA A 735 19.29 -6.63 -36.14
N ALA A 736 19.53 -7.61 -37.02
CA ALA A 736 20.78 -7.70 -37.78
C ALA A 736 20.89 -6.64 -38.90
N ALA A 737 19.79 -6.19 -39.49
CA ALA A 737 19.77 -5.14 -40.52
C ALA A 737 20.01 -3.74 -39.93
N GLU A 738 19.52 -3.45 -38.72
CA GLU A 738 19.85 -2.22 -38.00
C GLU A 738 21.31 -2.20 -37.52
N GLU A 739 21.86 -3.35 -37.13
CA GLU A 739 23.28 -3.47 -36.72
C GLU A 739 24.26 -3.44 -37.92
N GLU A 740 23.87 -3.92 -39.12
CA GLU A 740 24.67 -3.79 -40.35
C GLU A 740 24.50 -2.43 -41.08
N ALA A 741 23.36 -1.74 -40.91
CA ALA A 741 23.15 -0.39 -41.46
C ALA A 741 23.95 0.68 -40.69
N ALA A 742 24.14 0.51 -39.38
CA ALA A 742 24.96 1.42 -38.57
C ALA A 742 26.48 1.22 -38.75
N ALA A 743 26.91 0.10 -39.35
CA ALA A 743 28.33 -0.28 -39.47
C ALA A 743 28.95 -0.07 -40.87
N SER A 744 28.22 0.46 -41.86
CA SER A 744 28.69 0.56 -43.26
C SER A 744 28.61 1.95 -43.90
N GLU A 745 28.79 3.02 -43.13
CA GLU A 745 28.96 4.39 -43.68
C GLU A 745 30.30 4.64 -44.40
N ASP A 746 31.15 3.64 -44.63
CA ASP A 746 32.35 3.79 -45.47
C ASP A 746 32.39 2.69 -46.56
N GLU A 747 31.99 3.09 -47.78
CA GLU A 747 32.01 2.36 -49.06
C GLU A 747 30.77 1.53 -49.48
N MET A 748 29.56 2.12 -49.56
CA MET A 748 28.46 1.58 -50.38
C MET A 748 28.38 2.23 -51.77
N THR A 749 28.09 1.44 -52.80
CA THR A 749 27.85 1.97 -54.15
C THR A 749 26.39 2.42 -54.32
N PRO A 750 26.08 3.42 -55.19
CA PRO A 750 24.72 3.95 -55.34
C PRO A 750 23.65 2.95 -55.77
N GLU A 751 24.04 1.76 -56.25
CA GLU A 751 23.14 0.71 -56.72
C GLU A 751 22.69 -0.21 -55.57
N GLU A 752 23.44 -0.27 -54.45
CA GLU A 752 23.15 -1.10 -53.27
C GLU A 752 22.26 -0.37 -52.23
N ALA A 753 22.34 0.96 -52.16
CA ALA A 753 21.47 1.77 -51.29
C ALA A 753 20.02 1.84 -51.81
N GLU A 754 19.80 1.83 -53.13
CA GLU A 754 18.45 1.79 -53.71
C GLU A 754 17.75 0.44 -53.49
N GLU A 755 18.48 -0.67 -53.28
CA GLU A 755 17.90 -1.99 -53.00
C GLU A 755 17.42 -2.12 -51.53
N GLY A 756 18.15 -1.55 -50.56
CA GLY A 756 17.77 -1.57 -49.14
C GLY A 756 16.51 -0.75 -48.82
N ASP A 757 16.36 0.43 -49.42
CA ASP A 757 15.16 1.27 -49.27
C ASP A 757 13.87 0.58 -49.78
N MET A 758 13.99 -0.36 -50.73
CA MET A 758 12.86 -1.10 -51.27
C MET A 758 12.37 -2.24 -50.34
N GLU A 759 13.24 -2.80 -49.50
CA GLU A 759 12.88 -3.88 -48.58
C GLU A 759 12.18 -3.34 -47.32
N ILE A 760 12.68 -2.24 -46.74
CA ILE A 760 12.06 -1.57 -45.58
C ILE A 760 10.65 -1.07 -45.92
N ALA A 761 10.46 -0.51 -47.12
CA ALA A 761 9.15 -0.08 -47.59
C ALA A 761 8.15 -1.24 -47.76
N GLU A 762 8.64 -2.46 -48.02
CA GLU A 762 7.82 -3.65 -48.20
C GLU A 762 7.31 -4.22 -46.88
N VAL A 763 8.16 -4.19 -45.84
CA VAL A 763 7.85 -4.55 -44.45
C VAL A 763 6.78 -3.63 -43.87
N PHE A 764 7.02 -2.32 -43.92
CA PHE A 764 6.02 -1.33 -43.48
C PHE A 764 4.66 -1.54 -44.13
N ARG A 765 4.63 -1.85 -45.44
CA ARG A 765 3.38 -2.05 -46.16
C ARG A 765 2.59 -3.27 -45.66
N LEU A 766 3.26 -4.31 -45.17
CA LEU A 766 2.62 -5.49 -44.59
C LEU A 766 2.06 -5.21 -43.20
N GLU A 767 2.83 -4.55 -42.33
CA GLU A 767 2.40 -4.17 -40.98
C GLU A 767 1.25 -3.16 -41.01
N ALA A 768 1.39 -2.12 -41.83
CA ALA A 768 0.38 -1.09 -42.00
C ALA A 768 -0.94 -1.65 -42.55
N ALA A 769 -0.90 -2.75 -43.32
CA ALA A 769 -2.12 -3.46 -43.72
C ALA A 769 -2.80 -4.15 -42.53
N GLY A 770 -2.03 -4.69 -41.58
CA GLY A 770 -2.55 -5.25 -40.32
C GLY A 770 -3.29 -4.20 -39.48
N TYR A 771 -2.69 -3.02 -39.27
CA TYR A 771 -3.33 -1.92 -38.55
C TYR A 771 -4.63 -1.45 -39.22
N VAL A 772 -4.66 -1.40 -40.56
CA VAL A 772 -5.88 -1.05 -41.31
C VAL A 772 -7.00 -2.08 -41.11
N ASP A 773 -6.66 -3.36 -41.06
CA ASP A 773 -7.65 -4.42 -40.80
C ASP A 773 -8.16 -4.40 -39.36
N GLU A 774 -7.30 -4.10 -38.39
CA GLU A 774 -7.69 -3.86 -36.99
C GLU A 774 -8.65 -2.68 -36.86
N MET A 775 -8.32 -1.52 -37.45
CA MET A 775 -9.19 -0.33 -37.44
C MET A 775 -10.57 -0.61 -38.07
N ARG A 776 -10.66 -1.42 -39.13
CA ARG A 776 -11.95 -1.83 -39.71
C ARG A 776 -12.79 -2.66 -38.72
N GLY A 777 -12.14 -3.55 -37.97
CA GLY A 777 -12.78 -4.33 -36.92
C GLY A 777 -13.34 -3.44 -35.82
N LEU A 778 -12.53 -2.48 -35.34
CA LEU A 778 -12.93 -1.52 -34.31
C LEU A 778 -14.08 -0.62 -34.75
N ILE A 779 -14.09 -0.12 -35.99
CA ILE A 779 -15.23 0.66 -36.54
C ILE A 779 -16.51 -0.18 -36.52
N THR A 780 -16.43 -1.47 -36.87
CA THR A 780 -17.60 -2.37 -36.84
C THR A 780 -18.14 -2.54 -35.42
N SER A 781 -17.26 -2.61 -34.41
CA SER A 781 -17.65 -2.65 -33.00
C SER A 781 -18.30 -1.35 -32.54
N LEU A 782 -17.73 -0.20 -32.93
CA LEU A 782 -18.26 1.13 -32.60
C LEU A 782 -19.63 1.41 -33.25
N GLU A 783 -19.88 0.89 -34.45
CA GLU A 783 -21.22 0.94 -35.08
C GLU A 783 -22.29 0.24 -34.24
N ALA A 784 -21.92 -0.80 -33.48
CA ALA A 784 -22.82 -1.50 -32.59
C ALA A 784 -22.98 -0.80 -31.22
N ARG A 785 -21.91 -0.17 -30.72
CA ARG A 785 -21.86 0.48 -29.41
C ARG A 785 -20.94 1.72 -29.46
N LEU A 786 -21.52 2.89 -29.69
CA LEU A 786 -20.77 4.16 -29.84
C LEU A 786 -20.21 4.70 -28.51
N ASP A 787 -20.77 4.28 -27.38
CA ASP A 787 -20.37 4.63 -26.01
C ASP A 787 -19.30 3.70 -25.42
N ASP A 788 -18.74 2.82 -26.25
CA ASP A 788 -17.68 1.88 -25.89
C ASP A 788 -16.32 2.57 -25.80
N LYS A 789 -15.99 3.08 -24.60
CA LYS A 789 -14.74 3.82 -24.35
C LYS A 789 -13.49 2.99 -24.62
N ASP A 790 -13.51 1.70 -24.30
CA ASP A 790 -12.35 0.81 -24.50
C ASP A 790 -12.07 0.61 -26.00
N THR A 791 -13.14 0.52 -26.82
CA THR A 791 -13.00 0.40 -28.28
C THR A 791 -12.52 1.70 -28.92
N TRP A 792 -12.92 2.86 -28.40
CA TRP A 792 -12.35 4.16 -28.83
C TRP A 792 -10.87 4.27 -28.45
N HIS A 793 -10.50 3.87 -27.24
CA HIS A 793 -9.11 3.83 -26.79
C HIS A 793 -8.22 2.96 -27.67
N GLN A 794 -8.68 1.74 -27.99
CA GLN A 794 -7.96 0.84 -28.90
C GLN A 794 -7.81 1.45 -30.31
N MET A 795 -8.81 2.21 -30.79
CA MET A 795 -8.72 2.94 -32.05
C MET A 795 -7.61 4.00 -31.99
N GLY A 796 -7.52 4.77 -30.90
CA GLY A 796 -6.49 5.78 -30.70
C GLY A 796 -5.07 5.18 -30.74
N VAL A 797 -4.84 4.11 -29.98
CA VAL A 797 -3.54 3.40 -29.95
C VAL A 797 -3.14 2.88 -31.33
N THR A 798 -4.08 2.26 -32.05
CA THR A 798 -3.83 1.70 -33.39
C THR A 798 -3.46 2.79 -34.40
N VAL A 799 -4.18 3.92 -34.39
CA VAL A 799 -3.93 5.06 -35.27
C VAL A 799 -2.59 5.73 -34.94
N HIS A 800 -2.26 5.88 -33.66
CA HIS A 800 -1.00 6.46 -33.20
C HIS A 800 0.22 5.63 -33.66
N THR A 801 0.12 4.30 -33.55
CA THR A 801 1.16 3.36 -33.97
C THR A 801 1.37 3.38 -35.49
N LEU A 802 0.28 3.42 -36.27
CA LEU A 802 0.36 3.57 -37.73
C LEU A 802 0.99 4.90 -38.14
N LYS A 803 0.68 6.00 -37.43
CA LYS A 803 1.28 7.32 -37.67
C LYS A 803 2.79 7.31 -37.40
N GLY A 804 3.23 6.67 -36.32
CA GLY A 804 4.63 6.53 -35.95
C GLY A 804 5.45 5.72 -36.96
N SER A 805 4.98 4.51 -37.29
CA SER A 805 5.61 3.63 -38.29
C SER A 805 5.71 4.29 -39.66
N ALA A 806 4.68 5.02 -40.10
CA ALA A 806 4.70 5.75 -41.37
C ALA A 806 5.78 6.84 -41.43
N ARG A 807 5.99 7.59 -40.33
CA ARG A 807 7.06 8.62 -40.25
C ARG A 807 8.44 7.99 -40.28
N MET A 808 8.63 6.85 -39.62
CA MET A 808 9.91 6.14 -39.55
C MET A 808 10.42 5.73 -40.92
N VAL A 809 9.52 5.30 -41.83
CA VAL A 809 9.88 4.91 -43.21
C VAL A 809 9.68 6.03 -44.24
N GLY A 810 9.50 7.28 -43.81
CA GLY A 810 9.35 8.44 -44.69
C GLY A 810 8.07 8.45 -45.55
N ARG A 811 7.02 7.75 -45.12
CA ARG A 811 5.67 7.75 -45.73
C ARG A 811 4.81 8.85 -45.14
N ASP A 812 5.24 10.10 -45.31
CA ASP A 812 4.51 11.29 -44.87
C ASP A 812 3.08 11.34 -45.44
N ASP A 813 2.88 10.78 -46.65
CA ASP A 813 1.59 10.66 -47.31
C ASP A 813 0.56 9.80 -46.56
N VAL A 814 1.03 8.89 -45.69
CA VAL A 814 0.20 8.06 -44.80
C VAL A 814 0.08 8.71 -43.42
N ALA A 815 1.17 9.25 -42.88
CA ALA A 815 1.19 9.92 -41.58
C ALA A 815 0.26 11.15 -41.54
N GLU A 816 0.23 11.94 -42.62
CA GLU A 816 -0.67 13.09 -42.76
C GLU A 816 -2.16 12.69 -42.81
N LEU A 817 -2.48 11.49 -43.29
CA LEU A 817 -3.86 10.97 -43.29
C LEU A 817 -4.29 10.42 -41.94
N ALA A 818 -3.37 9.82 -41.19
CA ALA A 818 -3.62 9.28 -39.86
C ALA A 818 -3.77 10.39 -38.79
N GLY A 819 -3.06 11.52 -38.94
CA GLY A 819 -3.07 12.62 -37.97
C GLY A 819 -4.48 13.16 -37.62
N PRO A 820 -5.30 13.58 -38.59
CA PRO A 820 -6.64 14.08 -38.31
C PRO A 820 -7.58 13.05 -37.69
N LEU A 821 -7.35 11.76 -37.95
CA LEU A 821 -8.09 10.66 -37.32
C LEU A 821 -7.70 10.52 -35.84
N ASP A 822 -6.40 10.61 -35.54
CA ASP A 822 -5.83 10.57 -34.18
C ASP A 822 -6.43 11.70 -33.31
N GLU A 823 -6.39 12.94 -33.83
CA GLU A 823 -6.92 14.13 -33.14
C GLU A 823 -8.43 14.05 -32.87
N LEU A 824 -9.19 13.43 -33.80
CA LEU A 824 -10.62 13.26 -33.64
C LEU A 824 -10.95 12.21 -32.56
N VAL A 825 -10.25 11.08 -32.56
CA VAL A 825 -10.44 10.01 -31.57
C VAL A 825 -10.12 10.54 -30.17
N GLU A 826 -9.03 11.29 -30.02
CA GLU A 826 -8.64 11.95 -28.77
C GLU A 826 -9.76 12.90 -28.25
N GLN A 827 -10.37 13.68 -29.13
CA GLN A 827 -11.47 14.59 -28.75
C GLN A 827 -12.76 13.84 -28.36
N ILE A 828 -13.01 12.67 -28.94
CA ILE A 828 -14.15 11.83 -28.58
C ILE A 828 -13.91 11.17 -27.21
N GLU A 829 -12.69 10.67 -26.96
CA GLU A 829 -12.29 10.09 -25.67
C GLU A 829 -12.36 11.12 -24.54
N ALA A 830 -11.96 12.36 -24.80
CA ALA A 830 -12.02 13.47 -23.86
C ALA A 830 -13.45 14.01 -23.63
N GLU A 831 -14.48 13.38 -24.23
CA GLU A 831 -15.88 13.84 -24.24
C GLU A 831 -16.08 15.27 -24.78
N ALA A 832 -15.07 15.80 -25.50
CA ALA A 832 -15.10 17.13 -26.10
C ALA A 832 -15.90 17.14 -27.42
N LEU A 833 -15.98 16.00 -28.10
CA LEU A 833 -16.84 15.75 -29.24
C LEU A 833 -17.74 14.54 -28.99
N PRO A 834 -19.05 14.61 -29.30
CA PRO A 834 -19.91 13.44 -29.22
C PRO A 834 -19.60 12.46 -30.37
N ALA A 835 -19.60 11.15 -30.07
CA ALA A 835 -19.60 10.09 -31.07
C ALA A 835 -21.01 9.87 -31.63
N GLU A 836 -21.25 10.26 -32.89
CA GLU A 836 -22.51 10.02 -33.60
C GLU A 836 -22.35 8.97 -34.70
N LEU A 837 -23.44 8.26 -35.01
CA LEU A 837 -23.44 7.18 -36.00
C LEU A 837 -23.14 7.67 -37.44
N ASP A 838 -23.34 8.96 -37.72
CA ASP A 838 -22.99 9.58 -39.00
C ASP A 838 -21.47 9.76 -39.20
N LEU A 839 -20.67 9.60 -38.14
CA LEU A 839 -19.21 9.59 -38.18
C LEU A 839 -18.64 8.28 -38.73
N MET A 840 -19.27 7.13 -38.43
CA MET A 840 -18.73 5.80 -38.77
C MET A 840 -18.45 5.61 -40.27
N PRO A 841 -19.32 6.04 -41.21
CA PRO A 841 -19.02 5.98 -42.63
C PRO A 841 -17.83 6.85 -43.05
N VAL A 842 -17.61 7.97 -42.36
CA VAL A 842 -16.47 8.87 -42.61
C VAL A 842 -15.17 8.19 -42.17
N LEU A 843 -15.15 7.58 -40.98
CA LEU A 843 -13.99 6.82 -40.48
C LEU A 843 -13.68 5.63 -41.38
N SER A 844 -14.69 4.84 -41.74
CA SER A 844 -14.51 3.68 -42.64
C SER A 844 -13.93 4.10 -43.98
N THR A 845 -14.40 5.22 -44.55
CA THR A 845 -13.88 5.74 -45.82
C THR A 845 -12.45 6.24 -45.68
N LEU A 846 -12.11 6.90 -44.57
CA LEU A 846 -10.76 7.39 -44.31
C LEU A 846 -9.76 6.24 -44.11
N VAL A 847 -10.13 5.22 -43.33
CA VAL A 847 -9.32 4.00 -43.12
C VAL A 847 -9.11 3.24 -44.45
N ASP A 848 -10.13 3.18 -45.31
CA ASP A 848 -9.97 2.61 -46.64
C ASP A 848 -9.02 3.42 -47.54
N VAL A 849 -9.10 4.76 -47.50
CA VAL A 849 -8.17 5.65 -48.22
C VAL A 849 -6.74 5.49 -47.72
N ILE A 850 -6.54 5.34 -46.40
CA ILE A 850 -5.24 5.03 -45.79
C ILE A 850 -4.72 3.69 -46.31
N GLY A 851 -5.55 2.63 -46.31
CA GLY A 851 -5.19 1.33 -46.86
C GLY A 851 -4.84 1.36 -48.35
N GLU A 852 -5.58 2.11 -49.16
CA GLU A 852 -5.28 2.29 -50.58
C GLU A 852 -3.97 3.07 -50.79
N ARG A 853 -3.68 4.07 -49.94
CA ARG A 853 -2.41 4.83 -49.96
C ARG A 853 -1.23 3.93 -49.60
N ILE A 854 -1.36 3.10 -48.57
CA ILE A 854 -0.35 2.11 -48.17
C ILE A 854 -0.06 1.16 -49.34
N ALA A 855 -1.09 0.71 -50.07
CA ALA A 855 -0.97 -0.12 -51.26
C ALA A 855 -0.39 0.62 -52.50
N GLY A 856 -0.02 1.89 -52.37
CA GLY A 856 0.63 2.70 -53.41
C GLY A 856 -0.34 3.40 -54.37
N ALA A 857 -1.63 3.47 -54.05
CA ALA A 857 -2.60 4.19 -54.86
C ALA A 857 -2.61 5.69 -54.52
N GLU A 858 -2.60 6.53 -55.56
CA GLU A 858 -2.82 7.97 -55.41
C GLU A 858 -4.34 8.27 -55.35
N VAL A 859 -4.93 8.08 -54.18
CA VAL A 859 -6.35 8.35 -53.93
C VAL A 859 -6.52 9.76 -53.36
N PRO A 860 -7.37 10.63 -53.92
CA PRO A 860 -7.63 11.94 -53.31
C PRO A 860 -8.30 11.79 -51.94
N ALA A 861 -7.78 12.48 -50.92
CA ALA A 861 -8.33 12.47 -49.56
C ALA A 861 -9.01 13.80 -49.17
N ASP A 862 -8.88 14.85 -49.98
CA ASP A 862 -9.38 16.20 -49.66
C ASP A 862 -10.87 16.19 -49.28
N ASP A 863 -11.70 15.47 -50.05
CA ASP A 863 -13.15 15.40 -49.83
C ASP A 863 -13.52 14.69 -48.51
N ILE A 864 -12.71 13.73 -48.05
CA ILE A 864 -12.97 13.00 -46.79
C ILE A 864 -12.42 13.75 -45.58
N LEU A 865 -11.27 14.40 -45.73
CA LEU A 865 -10.71 15.29 -44.71
C LEU A 865 -11.61 16.51 -44.49
N GLU A 866 -12.21 17.06 -45.55
CA GLU A 866 -13.22 18.13 -45.43
C GLU A 866 -14.48 17.65 -44.70
N GLN A 867 -14.90 16.39 -44.91
CA GLN A 867 -16.01 15.79 -44.16
C GLN A 867 -15.66 15.61 -42.68
N LEU A 868 -14.47 15.11 -42.36
CA LEU A 868 -13.97 14.97 -41.00
C LEU A 868 -13.92 16.32 -40.28
N GLN A 869 -13.35 17.33 -40.93
CA GLN A 869 -13.28 18.70 -40.40
C GLN A 869 -14.69 19.30 -40.21
N SER A 870 -15.62 19.06 -41.15
CA SER A 870 -16.99 19.54 -41.02
C SER A 870 -17.73 18.93 -39.83
N TYR A 871 -17.36 17.70 -39.43
CA TYR A 871 -17.89 17.05 -38.25
C TYR A 871 -17.36 17.72 -36.98
N VAL A 872 -16.06 18.00 -36.90
CA VAL A 872 -15.44 18.75 -35.79
C VAL A 872 -16.07 20.15 -35.68
N ASP A 873 -16.17 20.88 -36.79
CA ASP A 873 -16.72 22.23 -36.84
C ASP A 873 -18.21 22.30 -36.45
N LYS A 874 -18.99 21.24 -36.75
CA LYS A 874 -20.42 21.14 -36.38
C LYS A 874 -20.60 21.27 -34.87
N PHE A 875 -19.68 20.72 -34.08
CA PHE A 875 -19.78 20.73 -32.61
C PHE A 875 -18.96 21.86 -31.97
N ALA A 876 -17.87 22.32 -32.61
CA ALA A 876 -17.15 23.52 -32.17
C ALA A 876 -18.04 24.78 -32.18
N ALA A 877 -19.05 24.85 -33.07
CA ALA A 877 -19.99 25.96 -33.15
C ALA A 877 -21.07 25.97 -32.04
N GLU A 878 -21.33 24.84 -31.37
CA GLU A 878 -22.31 24.75 -30.28
C GLU A 878 -21.70 25.07 -28.89
N ALA A 879 -20.36 25.07 -28.77
CA ALA A 879 -19.64 25.25 -27.52
C ALA A 879 -19.26 26.71 -27.15
N ALA A 880 -19.59 27.72 -27.96
CA ALA A 880 -19.21 29.12 -27.67
C ALA A 880 -20.17 29.82 -26.65
N PRO A 881 -19.67 30.30 -25.50
CA PRO A 881 -20.45 31.18 -24.61
C PRO A 881 -20.48 32.62 -25.15
N ALA A 882 -21.61 33.30 -24.92
CA ALA A 882 -21.82 34.68 -25.34
C ALA A 882 -20.87 35.67 -24.64
N GLU A 883 -19.99 36.32 -25.40
CA GLU A 883 -19.12 37.41 -24.96
C GLU A 883 -19.92 38.63 -24.45
N GLY A 884 -19.57 39.09 -23.24
CA GLY A 884 -19.96 40.38 -22.65
C GLY A 884 -18.73 41.16 -22.20
N GLU A 885 -18.54 42.34 -22.79
CA GLU A 885 -17.44 43.32 -22.64
C GLU A 885 -16.94 43.67 -21.21
N ALA A 886 -15.61 43.96 -21.18
CA ALA A 886 -14.86 44.91 -20.33
C ALA A 886 -14.35 44.40 -18.96
N ALA A 887 -13.13 44.69 -18.48
CA ALA A 887 -12.16 45.72 -18.82
C ALA A 887 -10.73 45.30 -18.41
N ALA A 888 -9.74 45.83 -19.12
CA ALA A 888 -8.32 45.68 -18.81
C ALA A 888 -7.92 46.34 -17.48
N GLU A 889 -7.23 45.60 -16.62
CA GLU A 889 -6.36 46.15 -15.59
C GLU A 889 -4.91 45.71 -15.83
N THR A 890 -4.06 46.72 -15.99
CA THR A 890 -2.60 46.68 -16.17
C THR A 890 -1.89 46.13 -14.94
N PHE A 891 -1.13 45.05 -15.10
CA PHE A 891 -0.11 44.64 -14.13
C PHE A 891 1.12 45.55 -14.20
N GLN A 892 1.60 45.96 -13.03
CA GLN A 892 2.79 46.81 -12.85
C GLN A 892 4.09 46.02 -13.10
N GLU A 893 5.03 46.64 -13.81
CA GLU A 893 6.36 46.10 -14.13
C GLU A 893 7.19 45.79 -12.88
N VAL A 894 7.64 44.54 -12.75
CA VAL A 894 8.79 44.15 -11.93
C VAL A 894 10.07 44.49 -12.71
N PRO A 895 11.05 45.22 -12.12
CA PRO A 895 12.23 45.66 -12.85
C PRO A 895 13.34 44.59 -12.85
N ALA A 896 13.48 43.88 -13.97
CA ALA A 896 14.75 43.33 -14.47
C ALA A 896 14.69 43.07 -15.99
N ILE A 897 14.21 44.04 -16.78
CA ILE A 897 14.08 43.97 -18.25
C ILE A 897 15.43 44.21 -18.98
N GLN A 898 16.57 43.83 -18.38
CA GLN A 898 17.87 44.06 -19.05
C GLN A 898 18.42 42.80 -19.73
N ASP A 899 18.09 41.61 -19.23
CA ASP A 899 18.46 40.34 -19.87
C ASP A 899 17.43 39.92 -20.94
N PHE A 900 16.15 40.26 -20.74
CA PHE A 900 15.05 40.04 -21.69
C PHE A 900 15.19 40.79 -23.03
N ILE A 901 16.00 41.86 -23.10
CA ILE A 901 16.18 42.60 -24.36
C ILE A 901 17.13 41.85 -25.30
N HIS A 902 17.95 40.92 -24.80
CA HIS A 902 18.94 40.24 -25.64
C HIS A 902 18.37 39.07 -26.47
N LEU A 903 17.23 38.49 -26.07
CA LEU A 903 16.54 37.43 -26.83
C LEU A 903 15.64 37.94 -27.96
N LYS A 904 15.17 39.19 -27.91
CA LYS A 904 14.32 39.75 -28.99
C LYS A 904 15.03 39.87 -30.35
N GLU A 905 16.34 39.66 -30.40
CA GLU A 905 17.15 39.81 -31.61
C GLU A 905 17.58 38.48 -32.27
N GLN A 906 17.25 37.30 -31.71
CA GLN A 906 17.67 36.01 -32.27
C GLN A 906 16.49 35.03 -32.35
N ASP A 907 16.05 34.80 -33.60
CA ASP A 907 15.05 33.84 -34.10
C ASP A 907 13.59 33.95 -33.59
N ALA A 908 12.77 34.64 -34.39
CA ALA A 908 11.32 34.68 -34.24
C ALA A 908 10.68 33.28 -34.26
N ASP A 909 11.30 32.33 -34.98
CA ASP A 909 10.83 30.96 -35.10
C ASP A 909 11.02 30.17 -33.78
N LEU A 910 12.10 30.42 -33.03
CA LEU A 910 12.31 29.81 -31.71
C LEU A 910 11.36 30.37 -30.65
N LEU A 911 11.02 31.65 -30.75
CA LEU A 911 9.99 32.27 -29.90
C LEU A 911 8.59 31.72 -30.18
N GLU A 912 8.28 31.42 -31.44
CA GLU A 912 7.01 30.80 -31.84
C GLU A 912 6.92 29.35 -31.37
N ILE A 913 7.99 28.56 -31.56
CA ILE A 913 8.09 27.19 -31.03
C ILE A 913 7.92 27.20 -29.51
N PHE A 914 8.61 28.10 -28.81
CA PHE A 914 8.48 28.24 -27.36
C PHE A 914 7.08 28.62 -26.91
N GLN A 915 6.44 29.58 -27.58
CA GLN A 915 5.09 30.00 -27.23
C GLN A 915 4.08 28.87 -27.43
N ASN A 916 4.26 28.07 -28.48
CA ASN A 916 3.41 26.91 -28.74
C ASN A 916 3.68 25.79 -27.72
N GLU A 917 4.93 25.51 -27.39
CA GLU A 917 5.31 24.45 -26.45
C GLU A 917 4.93 24.77 -25.00
N VAL A 918 5.10 26.03 -24.59
CA VAL A 918 4.60 26.52 -23.29
C VAL A 918 3.08 26.57 -23.28
N GLY A 919 2.44 27.01 -24.36
CA GLY A 919 0.98 27.05 -24.48
C GLY A 919 0.35 25.66 -24.32
N ASN A 920 0.84 24.68 -25.10
CA ASN A 920 0.35 23.30 -25.05
C ASN A 920 0.53 22.69 -23.65
N ASN A 921 1.69 22.90 -23.02
CA ASN A 921 1.93 22.41 -21.67
C ASN A 921 1.06 23.12 -20.62
N PHE A 922 0.76 24.41 -20.79
CA PHE A 922 -0.18 25.12 -19.91
C PHE A 922 -1.61 24.57 -20.04
N ASP A 923 -2.06 24.25 -21.24
CA ASP A 923 -3.38 23.68 -21.48
C ASP A 923 -3.51 22.29 -20.80
N ILE A 924 -2.44 21.48 -20.83
CA ILE A 924 -2.37 20.19 -20.13
C ILE A 924 -2.41 20.38 -18.61
N VAL A 925 -1.69 21.37 -18.08
CA VAL A 925 -1.73 21.71 -16.65
C VAL A 925 -3.13 22.17 -16.23
N GLU A 926 -3.76 23.07 -16.99
CA GLU A 926 -5.11 23.58 -16.69
C GLU A 926 -6.17 22.46 -16.72
N LYS A 927 -6.11 21.58 -17.72
CA LYS A 927 -7.00 20.40 -17.82
C LYS A 927 -6.86 19.47 -16.62
N ASN A 928 -5.63 19.15 -16.22
CA ASN A 928 -5.38 18.22 -15.11
C ASN A 928 -5.64 18.85 -13.74
N LEU A 929 -5.37 20.15 -13.55
CA LEU A 929 -5.78 20.87 -12.34
C LEU A 929 -7.30 20.93 -12.20
N THR A 930 -8.04 21.15 -13.29
CA THR A 930 -9.51 21.08 -13.30
C THR A 930 -10.03 19.69 -12.91
N ASN A 931 -9.29 18.63 -13.27
CA ASN A 931 -9.61 17.25 -12.87
C ASN A 931 -9.32 17.01 -11.38
N LEU A 932 -8.19 17.50 -10.87
CA LEU A 932 -7.82 17.42 -9.45
C LEU A 932 -8.72 18.27 -8.53
N GLU A 933 -9.33 19.33 -9.06
CA GLU A 933 -10.38 20.10 -8.37
C GLU A 933 -11.69 19.31 -8.23
N LYS A 934 -11.98 18.40 -9.17
CA LYS A 934 -13.22 17.58 -9.17
C LYS A 934 -13.06 16.26 -8.42
N PHE A 935 -11.86 15.68 -8.44
CA PHE A 935 -11.54 14.42 -7.77
C PHE A 935 -10.37 14.65 -6.82
N THR A 936 -10.61 14.50 -5.52
CA THR A 936 -9.72 14.92 -4.44
C THR A 936 -8.31 14.30 -4.41
N TYR A 937 -7.99 13.36 -5.29
CA TYR A 937 -6.61 12.91 -5.57
C TYR A 937 -6.62 12.01 -6.83
N ASP A 938 -5.81 12.35 -7.83
CA ASP A 938 -5.55 11.55 -9.03
C ASP A 938 -4.04 11.59 -9.33
N LYS A 939 -3.37 10.45 -9.16
CA LYS A 939 -1.91 10.33 -9.26
C LYS A 939 -1.42 10.59 -10.68
N GLU A 940 -2.19 10.17 -11.68
CA GLU A 940 -1.83 10.31 -13.09
C GLU A 940 -1.99 11.76 -13.54
N ALA A 941 -3.07 12.43 -13.11
CA ALA A 941 -3.25 13.86 -13.33
C ALA A 941 -2.14 14.70 -12.65
N LEU A 942 -1.70 14.33 -11.45
CA LEU A 942 -0.58 14.98 -10.75
C LEU A 942 0.75 14.80 -11.47
N GLN A 943 1.05 13.59 -11.94
CA GLN A 943 2.26 13.30 -12.72
C GLN A 943 2.26 14.06 -14.05
N GLN A 944 1.11 14.18 -14.71
CA GLN A 944 0.99 14.91 -15.96
C GLN A 944 1.17 16.43 -15.76
N VAL A 945 0.67 16.98 -14.64
CA VAL A 945 0.94 18.37 -14.25
C VAL A 945 2.43 18.57 -13.97
N GLU A 946 3.06 17.70 -13.20
CA GLU A 946 4.49 17.79 -12.87
C GLU A 946 5.37 17.74 -14.11
N ARG A 947 5.10 16.80 -15.02
CA ARG A 947 5.79 16.67 -16.30
C ARG A 947 5.64 17.91 -17.16
N SER A 948 4.42 18.43 -17.30
CA SER A 948 4.15 19.61 -18.13
C SER A 948 4.81 20.87 -17.56
N VAL A 949 4.83 21.02 -16.23
CA VAL A 949 5.56 22.10 -15.55
C VAL A 949 7.08 21.96 -15.74
N HIS A 950 7.60 20.73 -15.70
CA HIS A 950 9.01 20.44 -15.96
C HIS A 950 9.41 20.77 -17.41
N GLU A 951 8.54 20.47 -18.39
CA GLU A 951 8.74 20.81 -19.80
C GLU A 951 8.70 22.34 -20.02
N ILE A 952 7.76 23.06 -19.41
CA ILE A 952 7.73 24.54 -19.43
C ILE A 952 9.02 25.12 -18.85
N ARG A 953 9.49 24.57 -17.71
CA ARG A 953 10.74 25.00 -17.06
C ARG A 953 11.95 24.73 -17.95
N SER A 954 11.97 23.59 -18.62
CA SER A 954 13.06 23.19 -19.53
C SER A 954 13.09 24.09 -20.76
N ALA A 955 11.94 24.35 -21.38
CA ALA A 955 11.80 25.26 -22.51
C ALA A 955 12.20 26.70 -22.12
N ALA A 956 11.79 27.17 -20.93
CA ALA A 956 12.16 28.49 -20.42
C ALA A 956 13.67 28.59 -20.18
N LYS A 957 14.28 27.55 -19.59
CA LYS A 957 15.72 27.47 -19.36
C LYS A 957 16.53 27.43 -20.65
N MET A 958 16.05 26.71 -21.68
CA MET A 958 16.68 26.68 -23.01
C MET A 958 16.70 28.07 -23.67
N LEU A 959 15.69 28.90 -23.40
CA LEU A 959 15.60 30.27 -23.89
C LEU A 959 16.11 31.32 -22.89
N GLY A 960 16.55 30.90 -21.70
CA GLY A 960 17.02 31.81 -20.64
C GLY A 960 15.96 32.79 -20.13
N VAL A 961 14.69 32.35 -20.09
CA VAL A 961 13.50 33.10 -19.62
C VAL A 961 13.23 32.85 -18.15
#